data_AF-A0A1Q9GEG4-F1
#
_entry.id   AF-A0A1Q9GEG4-F1
#
_cell.length_a   1.000
_cell.length_b   1.000
_cell.length_c   1.000
_cell.angle_alpha   90.00
_cell.angle_beta   90.00
_cell.angle_gamma   90.00
#
_symmetry.space_group_name_H-M   'P 1'
#
loop_
_entity.id
_entity.type
_entity.pdbx_description
1 polymer ?
#
loop_
_entity_poly.entity_id
_entity_poly.type
_entity_poly.pdbx_seq_one_letter_code
_entity_poly.pdbx_strand_id
1 'polypeptide(L)'
;MRAKTKRYQKLAALPFIVAFSLASSVASANIEAEMQLALEEQGLDYQSLLAHHQTEQEAIRQALIEAKRERPLNRELVSSLQKQKSELRKSHRTEVKLLKRLQQRDLSEIRMAIQRSGGTGEEPEPDHEFNTLLELVSGVELTDENGIPVGGEAGIAVFGDKMDVEVALGGLSSARDVSSIELTHCSTGEVYLSLPPRELLGEVVIGPEIPPQIPDVNVGPLEPTPMYSLVKLNQPITNAMLLALESGDMCAPVVMASHEESHPEGALTGSFIDHLRFEALEYLLDPSLLPEPRIVDRQFNTLGTISDLVVKDQHALEKLGKAFFWDTQVGSDNKVACATCHNLAGVDWRTKNQFASGPGNQEVSLEDFPVDRVLGSQGVLKAEFVDIDPNQPGSDVCNDLDGDFRQVSSRNAPTVVDAAFSTFQFWDGRAHRFFNGENPLGPVDINAGVYKVNGSGYVEKDTNFLVDFASLASQAVGPAESHVEMACGPENRSRYFPQLATKLLDSRVKPLGLQKVHSDDSLLGGLANGTAGLNTSYESMIKNAFRDEYWDSAAPISLQHPVTNEWEDYSMMEANFAFIFGMAVQAYERTLLSGESKFDKFARGEVELTEDEEEGFNRFLSGGTRCNECHDGPLFTTATLEFQLVEPIEAMRMVNSVDNGLYDSGFYNVGIRPAEEDLGRGRQDLPGPIALSSQSNAGNDMLWPNLPLVSADEGKASVKGHMKTPTLRNIELTAPYFHNGKYLTLEDVVAFYARGSDFPNSEDLDPGVRVIGQLIGKPERQAKIAAWMRTLTDERIRYRSAPFDHPELPIPNGHKMENGQIIDDIVTLEATGKDGTTDIFATFFERVGGTIPEISEDD
;
A
#
# COMPACT_ATOMS: atom_id res chain seq x y z
N MET A 1 44.89 -48.88 2.72
CA MET A 1 46.12 -48.71 3.54
C MET A 1 46.90 -47.52 3.02
N ARG A 2 47.65 -46.84 3.91
CA ARG A 2 48.90 -46.06 3.73
C ARG A 2 49.40 -45.79 2.29
N ALA A 3 49.90 -44.61 1.91
CA ALA A 3 50.07 -43.30 2.58
C ALA A 3 50.71 -42.31 1.57
N LYS A 4 51.01 -41.07 2.02
CA LYS A 4 52.03 -40.11 1.49
C LYS A 4 51.65 -39.23 0.27
N THR A 5 51.95 -37.91 0.23
CA THR A 5 52.23 -36.91 1.30
C THR A 5 52.18 -35.45 0.78
N LYS A 6 51.60 -34.56 1.59
CA LYS A 6 51.98 -33.15 1.97
C LYS A 6 52.95 -32.28 1.11
N ARG A 7 52.71 -30.95 1.25
CA ARG A 7 53.53 -29.72 0.95
C ARG A 7 53.33 -29.17 -0.49
N TYR A 8 53.23 -27.87 -0.77
CA TYR A 8 53.24 -26.58 -0.02
C TYR A 8 52.05 -25.72 -0.51
N GLN A 9 51.45 -24.72 0.16
CA GLN A 9 51.65 -23.99 1.43
C GLN A 9 52.68 -22.83 1.49
N LYS A 10 52.16 -21.59 1.62
CA LYS A 10 52.78 -20.25 1.84
C LYS A 10 53.35 -19.48 0.63
N LEU A 11 52.61 -18.43 0.25
CA LEU A 11 52.96 -17.08 -0.27
C LEU A 11 51.59 -16.36 -0.38
N ALA A 12 51.10 -15.45 0.47
CA ALA A 12 51.66 -14.55 1.50
C ALA A 12 52.34 -13.26 1.00
N ALA A 13 51.57 -12.16 1.11
CA ALA A 13 51.94 -10.73 1.21
C ALA A 13 52.25 -9.88 -0.07
N LEU A 14 51.26 -9.01 -0.41
CA LEU A 14 51.33 -7.54 -0.72
C LEU A 14 52.29 -6.96 -1.81
N PRO A 15 52.10 -5.71 -2.31
CA PRO A 15 51.20 -4.63 -1.85
C PRO A 15 50.33 -3.90 -2.92
N PHE A 16 49.46 -3.01 -2.42
CA PHE A 16 48.85 -1.84 -3.09
C PHE A 16 49.79 -1.07 -4.04
N ILE A 17 49.25 -0.44 -5.11
CA ILE A 17 49.56 0.95 -5.56
C ILE A 17 48.67 1.45 -6.73
N VAL A 18 48.02 2.61 -6.52
CA VAL A 18 47.62 3.69 -7.47
C VAL A 18 46.60 3.42 -8.61
N ALA A 19 45.34 3.69 -8.28
CA ALA A 19 44.43 4.73 -8.83
C ALA A 19 44.62 5.40 -10.22
N PHE A 20 43.44 5.76 -10.78
CA PHE A 20 43.08 6.89 -11.68
C PHE A 20 43.02 6.74 -13.22
N SER A 21 41.99 7.40 -13.78
CA SER A 21 41.57 7.54 -15.19
C SER A 21 40.89 6.30 -15.81
N LEU A 22 39.77 6.41 -16.52
CA LEU A 22 39.30 7.51 -17.39
C LEU A 22 37.83 7.92 -17.19
N ALA A 23 37.55 9.20 -17.44
CA ALA A 23 36.20 9.71 -17.66
C ALA A 23 35.79 9.62 -19.14
N SER A 24 34.48 9.69 -19.38
CA SER A 24 33.79 9.98 -20.66
C SER A 24 33.90 8.99 -21.84
N SER A 25 32.79 8.28 -22.10
CA SER A 25 32.17 8.25 -23.45
C SER A 25 30.73 7.77 -23.40
N VAL A 26 29.85 8.42 -24.18
CA VAL A 26 28.42 8.10 -24.32
C VAL A 26 28.20 7.07 -25.44
N ALA A 27 27.07 6.36 -25.38
CA ALA A 27 26.40 5.58 -26.44
C ALA A 27 26.86 4.13 -26.71
N SER A 28 26.08 3.20 -26.13
CA SER A 28 25.44 2.07 -26.81
C SER A 28 26.19 1.35 -27.95
N ALA A 29 26.98 0.32 -27.60
CA ALA A 29 27.15 -0.88 -28.43
C ALA A 29 27.68 -2.06 -27.58
N ASN A 30 27.06 -3.24 -27.73
CA ASN A 30 27.49 -4.53 -27.16
C ASN A 30 27.60 -4.66 -25.63
N ILE A 31 26.44 -4.88 -24.99
CA ILE A 31 26.31 -5.48 -23.64
C ILE A 31 27.16 -6.76 -23.50
N GLU A 32 27.34 -7.52 -24.58
CA GLU A 32 28.14 -8.76 -24.60
C GLU A 32 29.65 -8.51 -24.40
N ALA A 33 30.16 -7.33 -24.78
CA ALA A 33 31.57 -6.96 -24.59
C ALA A 33 31.85 -6.40 -23.18
N GLU A 34 30.92 -5.60 -22.63
CA GLU A 34 30.99 -5.14 -21.24
C GLU A 34 30.85 -6.31 -20.26
N MET A 35 29.94 -7.26 -20.55
CA MET A 35 29.80 -8.50 -19.79
C MET A 35 31.07 -9.36 -19.83
N GLN A 36 31.80 -9.38 -20.95
CA GLN A 36 33.05 -10.13 -21.05
C GLN A 36 34.20 -9.47 -20.25
N LEU A 37 34.27 -8.13 -20.23
CA LEU A 37 35.25 -7.39 -19.41
C LEU A 37 35.01 -7.58 -17.91
N ALA A 38 33.77 -7.45 -17.43
CA ALA A 38 33.42 -7.65 -16.02
C ALA A 38 33.70 -9.08 -15.53
N LEU A 39 33.51 -10.07 -16.42
CA LEU A 39 33.80 -11.48 -16.13
C LEU A 39 35.31 -11.80 -16.17
N GLU A 40 36.09 -11.15 -17.04
CA GLU A 40 37.55 -11.21 -17.02
C GLU A 40 38.16 -10.58 -15.75
N GLU A 41 37.58 -9.48 -15.23
CA GLU A 41 38.01 -8.86 -13.96
C GLU A 41 37.80 -9.76 -12.74
N GLN A 42 36.75 -10.60 -12.73
CA GLN A 42 36.54 -11.62 -11.68
C GLN A 42 37.24 -12.97 -11.97
N GLY A 43 38.04 -13.06 -13.04
CA GLY A 43 38.81 -14.26 -13.38
C GLY A 43 37.96 -15.43 -13.91
N LEU A 44 36.75 -15.18 -14.39
CA LEU A 44 35.77 -16.16 -14.86
C LEU A 44 35.47 -15.97 -16.35
N ASP A 45 36.20 -16.65 -17.24
CA ASP A 45 35.94 -16.53 -18.69
C ASP A 45 34.61 -17.20 -19.11
N TYR A 46 33.65 -16.38 -19.57
CA TYR A 46 32.36 -16.81 -20.12
C TYR A 46 32.52 -17.78 -21.30
N GLN A 47 33.50 -17.55 -22.19
CA GLN A 47 33.78 -18.43 -23.33
C GLN A 47 34.33 -19.78 -22.86
N SER A 48 35.19 -19.80 -21.84
CA SER A 48 35.64 -21.05 -21.19
C SER A 48 34.50 -21.80 -20.51
N LEU A 49 33.57 -21.12 -19.82
CA LEU A 49 32.40 -21.76 -19.22
C LEU A 49 31.48 -22.35 -20.29
N LEU A 50 31.18 -21.57 -21.34
CA LEU A 50 30.35 -22.02 -22.46
C LEU A 50 31.00 -23.19 -23.22
N ALA A 51 32.32 -23.14 -23.42
CA ALA A 51 33.09 -24.23 -24.04
C ALA A 51 33.16 -25.48 -23.15
N HIS A 52 33.27 -25.33 -21.83
CA HIS A 52 33.17 -26.43 -20.87
C HIS A 52 31.79 -27.09 -20.95
N HIS A 53 30.72 -26.30 -20.87
CA HIS A 53 29.33 -26.76 -21.01
C HIS A 53 29.07 -27.49 -22.33
N GLN A 54 29.61 -27.00 -23.44
CA GLN A 54 29.52 -27.66 -24.75
C GLN A 54 30.30 -28.97 -24.79
N THR A 55 31.51 -28.99 -24.22
CA THR A 55 32.37 -30.18 -24.16
C THR A 55 31.70 -31.31 -23.38
N GLU A 56 31.12 -31.03 -22.20
CA GLU A 56 30.42 -32.03 -21.40
C GLU A 56 29.14 -32.55 -22.08
N GLN A 57 28.36 -31.66 -22.71
CA GLN A 57 27.16 -32.08 -23.44
C GLN A 57 27.47 -32.97 -24.65
N GLU A 58 28.57 -32.72 -25.36
CA GLU A 58 28.98 -33.54 -26.49
C GLU A 58 29.64 -34.86 -26.04
N ALA A 59 30.40 -34.86 -24.93
CA ALA A 59 30.92 -36.10 -24.33
C ALA A 59 29.79 -37.07 -23.94
N ILE A 60 28.75 -36.58 -23.24
CA ILE A 60 27.57 -37.39 -22.90
C ILE A 60 26.81 -37.81 -24.18
N ARG A 61 26.77 -36.96 -25.22
CA ARG A 61 26.13 -37.31 -26.50
C ARG A 61 26.85 -38.45 -27.22
N GLN A 62 28.18 -38.45 -27.27
CA GLN A 62 28.96 -39.50 -27.91
C GLN A 62 28.82 -40.82 -27.14
N ALA A 63 28.94 -40.80 -25.80
CA ALA A 63 28.67 -41.96 -24.96
C ALA A 63 27.26 -42.55 -25.20
N LEU A 64 26.24 -41.70 -25.41
CA LEU A 64 24.88 -42.11 -25.77
C LEU A 64 24.75 -42.72 -27.17
N ILE A 65 25.62 -42.36 -28.11
CA ILE A 65 25.68 -42.94 -29.46
C ILE A 65 26.37 -44.30 -29.41
N GLU A 66 27.48 -44.41 -28.68
CA GLU A 66 28.24 -45.65 -28.50
C GLU A 66 27.42 -46.71 -27.76
N ALA A 67 26.84 -46.36 -26.60
CA ALA A 67 25.98 -47.26 -25.83
C ALA A 67 24.73 -47.74 -26.61
N LYS A 68 24.28 -46.98 -27.63
CA LYS A 68 23.20 -47.38 -28.55
C LYS A 68 23.65 -48.26 -29.72
N ARG A 69 24.95 -48.35 -29.99
CA ARG A 69 25.54 -49.19 -31.04
C ARG A 69 25.99 -50.57 -30.53
N GLU A 70 26.21 -50.72 -29.23
CA GLU A 70 26.52 -52.00 -28.60
C GLU A 70 25.42 -53.06 -28.86
N ARG A 71 25.86 -54.31 -29.04
CA ARG A 71 25.01 -55.48 -29.28
C ARG A 71 25.48 -56.62 -28.37
N PRO A 72 24.67 -57.09 -27.39
CA PRO A 72 23.33 -56.61 -27.05
C PRO A 72 23.31 -55.19 -26.47
N LEU A 73 22.20 -54.48 -26.65
CA LEU A 73 22.01 -53.09 -26.22
C LEU A 73 21.98 -52.98 -24.69
N ASN A 74 22.92 -52.24 -24.10
CA ASN A 74 22.91 -51.93 -22.67
C ASN A 74 21.88 -50.82 -22.35
N ARG A 75 20.62 -51.23 -22.09
CA ARG A 75 19.51 -50.31 -21.81
C ARG A 75 19.70 -49.49 -20.52
N GLU A 76 20.39 -50.04 -19.54
CA GLU A 76 20.61 -49.39 -18.25
C GLU A 76 21.61 -48.23 -18.37
N LEU A 77 22.71 -48.45 -19.10
CA LEU A 77 23.68 -47.41 -19.44
C LEU A 77 23.05 -46.28 -20.25
N VAL A 78 22.22 -46.60 -21.26
CA VAL A 78 21.49 -45.59 -22.05
C VAL A 78 20.55 -44.75 -21.18
N SER A 79 19.83 -45.37 -20.24
CA SER A 79 18.96 -44.66 -19.29
C SER A 79 19.74 -43.71 -18.38
N SER A 80 20.86 -44.19 -17.81
CA SER A 80 21.74 -43.42 -16.94
C SER A 80 22.30 -42.17 -17.65
N LEU A 81 22.82 -42.33 -18.88
CA LEU A 81 23.34 -41.22 -19.67
C LEU A 81 22.24 -40.22 -20.09
N GLN A 82 20.99 -40.66 -20.28
CA GLN A 82 19.86 -39.76 -20.50
C GLN A 82 19.52 -38.95 -19.25
N LYS A 83 19.61 -39.54 -18.06
CA LYS A 83 19.40 -38.84 -16.77
C LYS A 83 20.50 -37.79 -16.54
N GLN A 84 21.77 -38.18 -16.68
CA GLN A 84 22.90 -37.26 -16.56
C GLN A 84 22.80 -36.08 -17.55
N LYS A 85 22.39 -36.33 -18.80
CA LYS A 85 22.15 -35.27 -19.78
C LYS A 85 21.05 -34.29 -19.36
N SER A 86 20.04 -34.77 -18.64
CA SER A 86 18.95 -33.92 -18.12
C SER A 86 19.41 -33.09 -16.92
N GLU A 87 20.12 -33.71 -15.99
CA GLU A 87 20.68 -33.06 -14.79
C GLU A 87 21.70 -31.98 -15.16
N LEU A 88 22.62 -32.27 -16.08
CA LEU A 88 23.59 -31.30 -16.60
C LEU A 88 22.92 -30.08 -17.23
N ARG A 89 21.87 -30.31 -18.05
CA ARG A 89 21.06 -29.22 -18.64
C ARG A 89 20.30 -28.40 -17.61
N LYS A 90 19.89 -28.99 -16.47
CA LYS A 90 19.29 -28.24 -15.36
C LYS A 90 20.35 -27.38 -14.68
N SER A 91 21.53 -27.94 -14.41
CA SER A 91 22.66 -27.21 -13.80
C SER A 91 23.06 -25.97 -14.61
N HIS A 92 23.33 -26.13 -15.92
CA HIS A 92 23.73 -25.00 -16.77
C HIS A 92 22.64 -23.90 -16.85
N ARG A 93 21.35 -24.28 -16.79
CA ARG A 93 20.25 -23.30 -16.75
C ARG A 93 20.22 -22.53 -15.44
N THR A 94 20.50 -23.18 -14.30
CA THR A 94 20.60 -22.50 -13.00
C THR A 94 21.80 -21.54 -12.99
N GLU A 95 22.94 -21.97 -13.50
CA GLU A 95 24.17 -21.17 -13.59
C GLU A 95 23.99 -19.93 -14.48
N VAL A 96 23.39 -20.08 -15.66
CA VAL A 96 23.03 -18.94 -16.53
C VAL A 96 21.97 -18.02 -15.89
N LYS A 97 21.00 -18.56 -15.13
CA LYS A 97 20.06 -17.73 -14.35
C LYS A 97 20.77 -16.95 -13.24
N LEU A 98 21.74 -17.56 -12.55
CA LEU A 98 22.52 -16.92 -11.49
C LEU A 98 23.38 -15.79 -12.05
N LEU A 99 24.12 -16.03 -13.12
CA LEU A 99 24.93 -15.01 -13.80
C LEU A 99 24.09 -13.82 -14.28
N LYS A 100 22.88 -14.05 -14.80
CA LYS A 100 21.95 -12.97 -15.16
C LYS A 100 21.48 -12.13 -13.97
N ARG A 101 21.25 -12.75 -12.80
CA ARG A 101 20.88 -12.02 -11.57
C ARG A 101 22.04 -11.16 -11.05
N LEU A 102 23.26 -11.69 -11.07
CA LEU A 102 24.47 -10.95 -10.70
C LEU A 102 24.67 -9.75 -11.64
N GLN A 103 24.55 -9.95 -12.96
CA GLN A 103 24.59 -8.87 -13.95
C GLN A 103 23.51 -7.79 -13.73
N GLN A 104 22.31 -8.16 -13.29
CA GLN A 104 21.26 -7.20 -12.96
C GLN A 104 21.60 -6.39 -11.69
N ARG A 105 22.26 -7.01 -10.70
CA ARG A 105 22.70 -6.34 -9.47
C ARG A 105 23.80 -5.32 -9.74
N ASP A 106 24.83 -5.71 -10.50
CA ASP A 106 25.92 -4.81 -10.89
C ASP A 106 25.40 -3.62 -11.73
N LEU A 107 24.39 -3.83 -12.59
CA LEU A 107 23.77 -2.75 -13.36
C LEU A 107 22.94 -1.79 -12.50
N SER A 108 22.33 -2.24 -11.40
CA SER A 108 21.73 -1.33 -10.40
C SER A 108 22.79 -0.56 -9.61
N GLU A 109 23.86 -1.23 -9.16
CA GLU A 109 24.96 -0.61 -8.42
C GLU A 109 25.69 0.45 -9.27
N ILE A 110 25.96 0.17 -10.55
CA ILE A 110 26.54 1.12 -11.51
C ILE A 110 25.61 2.32 -11.77
N ARG A 111 24.29 2.11 -11.88
CA ARG A 111 23.33 3.22 -12.03
C ARG A 111 23.31 4.12 -10.80
N MET A 112 23.31 3.53 -9.60
CA MET A 112 23.41 4.25 -8.34
C MET A 112 24.73 5.03 -8.24
N ALA A 113 25.86 4.44 -8.64
CA ALA A 113 27.15 5.11 -8.67
C ALA A 113 27.19 6.29 -9.66
N ILE A 114 26.58 6.15 -10.85
CA ILE A 114 26.45 7.24 -11.83
C ILE A 114 25.60 8.39 -11.25
N GLN A 115 24.50 8.10 -10.57
CA GLN A 115 23.70 9.13 -9.87
C GLN A 115 24.48 9.81 -8.74
N ARG A 116 25.18 9.05 -7.90
CA ARG A 116 26.02 9.58 -6.81
C ARG A 116 27.17 10.46 -7.31
N SER A 117 27.72 10.18 -8.49
CA SER A 117 28.84 10.95 -9.08
C SER A 117 28.49 12.39 -9.52
N GLY A 118 27.22 12.80 -9.45
CA GLY A 118 26.78 14.18 -9.69
C GLY A 118 26.88 15.12 -8.49
N GLY A 119 27.07 14.59 -7.28
CA GLY A 119 27.22 15.37 -6.04
C GLY A 119 28.67 15.77 -5.76
N THR A 120 28.87 16.93 -5.12
CA THR A 120 30.21 17.46 -4.82
C THR A 120 30.92 16.67 -3.73
N GLY A 121 32.14 16.20 -4.03
CA GLY A 121 32.84 15.18 -3.26
C GLY A 121 33.14 15.48 -1.79
N GLU A 122 32.82 14.48 -0.97
CA GLU A 122 33.64 14.01 0.15
C GLU A 122 34.10 12.56 -0.17
N GLU A 123 35.20 12.12 0.41
CA GLU A 123 35.69 10.74 0.21
C GLU A 123 34.80 9.76 0.98
N PRO A 124 34.36 8.63 0.38
CA PRO A 124 33.59 7.62 1.11
C PRO A 124 34.47 6.93 2.16
N GLU A 125 33.95 6.76 3.37
CA GLU A 125 34.50 5.76 4.29
C GLU A 125 34.28 4.34 3.71
N PRO A 126 35.09 3.33 4.11
CA PRO A 126 35.06 2.02 3.47
C PRO A 126 33.73 1.30 3.69
N ASP A 127 33.10 0.86 2.60
CA ASP A 127 31.81 0.16 2.63
C ASP A 127 31.81 -1.05 3.59
N HIS A 128 30.80 -1.13 4.45
CA HIS A 128 30.54 -2.33 5.26
C HIS A 128 30.03 -3.47 4.37
N GLU A 129 30.94 -4.34 3.92
CA GLU A 129 30.57 -5.63 3.31
C GLU A 129 29.80 -6.51 4.31
N PHE A 130 28.49 -6.64 4.07
CA PHE A 130 27.57 -7.51 4.82
C PHE A 130 28.00 -8.98 4.74
N ASN A 131 28.69 -9.48 5.77
CA ASN A 131 29.22 -10.84 5.81
C ASN A 131 28.47 -11.74 6.82
N THR A 132 27.38 -12.32 6.35
CA THR A 132 26.63 -13.45 6.99
C THR A 132 25.87 -13.11 8.27
N LEU A 133 24.56 -12.89 8.14
CA LEU A 133 23.62 -13.00 9.26
C LEU A 133 23.56 -14.47 9.72
N LEU A 134 23.93 -14.76 10.97
CA LEU A 134 23.91 -16.11 11.54
C LEU A 134 22.60 -16.34 12.31
N GLU A 135 21.61 -16.95 11.62
CA GLU A 135 20.29 -17.40 12.10
C GLU A 135 19.59 -16.56 13.19
N LEU A 136 18.54 -15.83 12.79
CA LEU A 136 17.52 -15.32 13.71
C LEU A 136 16.83 -16.49 14.42
N VAL A 137 16.92 -16.54 15.75
CA VAL A 137 16.23 -17.56 16.56
C VAL A 137 14.90 -16.99 17.05
N SER A 138 13.81 -17.47 16.45
CA SER A 138 12.46 -17.18 16.92
C SER A 138 12.11 -18.02 18.15
N GLY A 139 11.34 -17.44 19.09
CA GLY A 139 10.86 -18.13 20.29
C GLY A 139 11.83 -18.11 21.49
N VAL A 140 12.65 -17.07 21.62
CA VAL A 140 13.46 -16.85 22.83
C VAL A 140 12.54 -16.39 23.99
N GLU A 141 12.57 -17.11 25.11
CA GLU A 141 11.95 -16.66 26.38
C GLU A 141 12.78 -15.52 26.99
N LEU A 142 12.55 -14.31 26.50
CA LEU A 142 12.87 -13.08 27.21
C LEU A 142 11.79 -12.84 28.27
N THR A 143 12.18 -12.60 29.52
CA THR A 143 11.26 -12.28 30.63
C THR A 143 11.58 -10.92 31.26
N ASP A 144 10.56 -10.20 31.70
CA ASP A 144 10.72 -8.98 32.50
C ASP A 144 11.21 -9.27 33.94
N GLU A 145 11.38 -8.20 34.72
CA GLU A 145 11.78 -8.24 36.14
C GLU A 145 10.83 -9.06 37.04
N ASN A 146 9.60 -9.31 36.60
CA ASN A 146 8.60 -10.11 37.31
C ASN A 146 8.53 -11.56 36.79
N GLY A 147 9.39 -11.93 35.84
CA GLY A 147 9.45 -13.26 35.24
C GLY A 147 8.36 -13.52 34.18
N ILE A 148 7.69 -12.48 33.67
CA ILE A 148 6.67 -12.60 32.63
C ILE A 148 7.35 -12.63 31.26
N PRO A 149 7.06 -13.61 30.39
CA PRO A 149 7.60 -13.63 29.03
C PRO A 149 7.14 -12.40 28.22
N VAL A 150 8.09 -11.54 27.86
CA VAL A 150 7.87 -10.40 26.95
C VAL A 150 7.95 -10.84 25.49
N GLY A 151 8.79 -11.85 25.21
CA GLY A 151 9.01 -12.44 23.89
C GLY A 151 9.81 -11.54 22.96
N GLY A 152 10.67 -12.15 22.15
CA GLY A 152 11.49 -11.42 21.19
C GLY A 152 12.25 -12.32 20.24
N GLU A 153 12.97 -11.69 19.31
CA GLU A 153 13.94 -12.34 18.44
C GLU A 153 15.33 -11.90 18.85
N ALA A 154 16.25 -12.87 18.92
CA ALA A 154 17.67 -12.62 19.16
C ALA A 154 18.45 -13.10 17.93
N GLY A 155 19.26 -12.21 17.36
CA GLY A 155 20.17 -12.50 16.26
C GLY A 155 21.59 -12.03 16.58
N ILE A 156 22.60 -12.73 16.07
CA ILE A 156 24.01 -12.32 16.18
C ILE A 156 24.54 -12.07 14.78
N ALA A 157 24.94 -10.84 14.50
CA ALA A 157 25.65 -10.46 13.28
C ALA A 157 27.15 -10.27 13.58
N VAL A 158 27.99 -10.56 12.59
CA VAL A 158 29.44 -10.35 12.67
C VAL A 158 29.88 -9.59 11.41
N PHE A 159 30.57 -8.48 11.59
CA PHE A 159 30.97 -7.60 10.49
C PHE A 159 32.49 -7.58 10.28
N GLY A 160 32.93 -7.53 9.02
CA GLY A 160 34.32 -7.27 8.63
C GLY A 160 35.38 -8.29 9.07
N ASP A 161 36.65 -7.95 8.80
CA ASP A 161 37.85 -8.70 9.18
C ASP A 161 38.45 -8.31 10.55
N LYS A 162 37.76 -7.42 11.28
CA LYS A 162 37.81 -7.31 12.75
C LYS A 162 36.43 -7.69 13.28
N MET A 163 36.35 -8.69 14.17
CA MET A 163 35.07 -9.22 14.64
C MET A 163 34.33 -8.23 15.56
N ASP A 164 33.57 -7.32 14.96
CA ASP A 164 32.50 -6.58 15.64
C ASP A 164 31.25 -7.48 15.68
N VAL A 165 30.70 -7.68 16.89
CA VAL A 165 29.60 -8.62 17.17
C VAL A 165 28.40 -7.83 17.64
N GLU A 166 27.36 -7.76 16.80
CA GLU A 166 26.12 -7.06 17.12
C GLU A 166 25.03 -8.06 17.54
N VAL A 167 24.33 -7.76 18.63
CA VAL A 167 23.24 -8.58 19.16
C VAL A 167 21.94 -7.82 19.00
N ALA A 168 21.16 -8.16 17.98
CA ALA A 168 19.83 -7.59 17.78
C ALA A 168 18.84 -8.23 18.76
N LEU A 169 18.13 -7.41 19.54
CA LEU A 169 17.10 -7.81 20.50
C LEU A 169 15.78 -7.12 20.15
N GLY A 170 14.90 -7.82 19.42
CA GLY A 170 13.57 -7.29 19.08
C GLY A 170 12.58 -7.47 20.23
N GLY A 171 11.88 -6.40 20.64
CA GLY A 171 10.77 -6.46 21.59
C GLY A 171 11.03 -5.91 23.00
N LEU A 172 12.17 -5.26 23.24
CA LEU A 172 12.41 -4.49 24.48
C LEU A 172 11.68 -3.15 24.42
N SER A 173 10.96 -2.79 25.49
CA SER A 173 10.22 -1.52 25.59
C SER A 173 11.11 -0.29 25.86
N SER A 174 12.37 -0.48 26.24
CA SER A 174 13.38 0.57 26.25
C SER A 174 14.77 -0.02 25.99
N ALA A 175 15.66 0.78 25.41
CA ALA A 175 17.08 0.41 25.23
C ALA A 175 17.93 0.64 26.51
N ARG A 176 17.33 1.18 27.59
CA ARG A 176 18.05 1.54 28.83
C ARG A 176 18.23 0.37 29.81
N ASP A 177 17.54 -0.74 29.60
CA ASP A 177 17.47 -1.84 30.58
C ASP A 177 18.61 -2.87 30.47
N VAL A 178 19.40 -2.85 29.39
CA VAL A 178 20.49 -3.81 29.14
C VAL A 178 21.84 -3.23 29.55
N SER A 179 22.33 -3.57 30.75
CA SER A 179 23.63 -3.08 31.24
C SER A 179 24.85 -3.85 30.71
N SER A 180 24.69 -5.12 30.34
CA SER A 180 25.78 -5.96 29.83
C SER A 180 25.30 -7.25 29.15
N ILE A 181 26.06 -7.69 28.14
CA ILE A 181 25.96 -9.02 27.54
C ILE A 181 27.23 -9.78 27.93
N GLU A 182 27.11 -10.95 28.57
CA GLU A 182 28.28 -11.70 29.06
C GLU A 182 28.45 -13.08 28.38
N LEU A 183 29.51 -13.20 27.58
CA LEU A 183 29.97 -14.47 27.00
C LEU A 183 30.86 -15.23 28.00
N THR A 184 30.26 -15.99 28.91
CA THR A 184 30.98 -16.61 30.03
C THR A 184 31.54 -18.02 29.78
N HIS A 185 31.17 -18.72 28.69
CA HIS A 185 31.55 -20.13 28.54
C HIS A 185 31.89 -20.58 27.10
N CYS A 186 33.07 -20.19 26.62
CA CYS A 186 33.57 -20.47 25.26
C CYS A 186 33.62 -21.96 24.88
N SER A 187 33.69 -22.90 25.84
CA SER A 187 33.81 -24.35 25.56
C SER A 187 32.46 -25.07 25.35
N THR A 188 31.34 -24.44 25.67
CA THR A 188 29.99 -25.00 25.49
C THR A 188 29.17 -24.25 24.45
N GLY A 189 29.53 -23.00 24.15
CA GLY A 189 28.86 -22.17 23.16
C GLY A 189 27.61 -21.45 23.68
N GLU A 190 27.46 -21.31 24.99
CA GLU A 190 26.26 -20.74 25.61
C GLU A 190 26.42 -19.22 25.81
N VAL A 191 25.43 -18.44 25.37
CA VAL A 191 25.39 -16.97 25.47
C VAL A 191 24.44 -16.57 26.60
N TYR A 192 24.84 -15.60 27.41
CA TYR A 192 24.07 -15.12 28.56
C TYR A 192 23.86 -13.60 28.50
N LEU A 193 22.61 -13.19 28.77
CA LEU A 193 22.22 -11.79 28.98
C LEU A 193 22.12 -11.52 30.48
N SER A 194 22.65 -10.37 30.92
CA SER A 194 22.68 -9.97 32.33
C SER A 194 22.11 -8.56 32.48
N LEU A 195 20.95 -8.47 33.15
CA LEU A 195 20.29 -7.21 33.45
C LEU A 195 20.72 -6.71 34.84
N PRO A 196 20.86 -5.39 35.05
CA PRO A 196 21.40 -4.84 36.28
C PRO A 196 20.38 -4.96 37.43
N PRO A 197 20.82 -5.08 38.68
CA PRO A 197 19.90 -5.04 39.81
C PRO A 197 20.04 -3.75 40.64
N ARG A 198 18.90 -3.09 40.89
CA ARG A 198 18.64 -1.94 41.81
C ARG A 198 18.90 -0.54 41.21
N GLU A 199 18.26 0.54 41.67
CA GLU A 199 17.59 0.80 42.96
C GLU A 199 16.13 1.33 42.88
N LEU A 200 15.23 0.65 43.60
CA LEU A 200 13.90 1.15 43.96
C LEU A 200 13.99 2.23 45.06
N LEU A 201 13.50 3.45 44.82
CA LEU A 201 13.21 4.43 45.88
C LEU A 201 11.96 5.29 45.58
N GLY A 202 10.82 4.91 46.17
CA GLY A 202 9.58 5.71 46.27
C GLY A 202 8.59 5.47 45.12
N GLU A 203 7.29 5.25 45.34
CA GLU A 203 6.54 5.14 46.60
C GLU A 203 5.46 4.05 46.47
N VAL A 204 5.27 3.23 47.50
CA VAL A 204 4.38 2.05 47.48
C VAL A 204 3.09 2.36 48.24
N VAL A 205 1.96 2.41 47.54
CA VAL A 205 0.62 2.51 48.14
C VAL A 205 -0.03 1.13 48.17
N ILE A 206 -0.12 0.52 49.36
CA ILE A 206 -0.76 -0.80 49.57
C ILE A 206 -2.18 -0.62 50.12
N GLY A 207 -3.17 -1.15 49.41
CA GLY A 207 -4.53 -1.44 49.89
C GLY A 207 -4.63 -2.79 50.64
N PRO A 208 -5.63 -3.00 51.50
CA PRO A 208 -5.44 -3.82 52.70
C PRO A 208 -5.65 -5.34 52.58
N GLU A 209 -4.86 -6.02 53.42
CA GLU A 209 -4.73 -7.44 53.74
C GLU A 209 -6.00 -8.31 53.89
N ILE A 210 -5.88 -9.60 53.54
CA ILE A 210 -6.33 -10.73 54.39
C ILE A 210 -5.25 -11.84 54.38
N PRO A 211 -4.66 -12.23 55.54
CA PRO A 211 -3.64 -13.28 55.66
C PRO A 211 -4.17 -14.54 56.44
N PRO A 212 -3.34 -15.47 56.97
CA PRO A 212 -2.62 -16.53 56.23
C PRO A 212 -2.73 -17.94 56.88
N GLN A 213 -2.46 -19.04 56.14
CA GLN A 213 -2.07 -20.38 56.65
C GLN A 213 -1.29 -21.12 55.53
N ILE A 214 -0.17 -21.83 55.72
CA ILE A 214 0.51 -22.42 56.89
C ILE A 214 2.06 -22.55 56.63
N PRO A 215 2.94 -22.64 57.65
CA PRO A 215 4.41 -22.75 57.53
C PRO A 215 4.87 -24.22 57.30
N ASP A 216 6.15 -24.64 57.18
CA ASP A 216 7.48 -24.14 57.59
C ASP A 216 8.57 -24.69 56.63
N VAL A 217 9.59 -23.90 56.26
CA VAL A 217 10.98 -24.39 56.11
C VAL A 217 11.96 -23.32 56.59
N ASN A 218 12.88 -23.75 57.46
CA ASN A 218 13.88 -22.93 58.14
C ASN A 218 15.05 -22.56 57.21
N VAL A 219 15.32 -21.27 57.01
CA VAL A 219 16.47 -20.77 56.23
C VAL A 219 17.62 -20.45 57.19
N GLY A 220 18.68 -21.29 57.15
CA GLY A 220 19.98 -20.93 57.73
C GLY A 220 20.66 -19.81 56.92
N PRO A 221 21.62 -19.08 57.50
CA PRO A 221 22.22 -17.92 56.83
C PRO A 221 22.97 -18.35 55.58
N LEU A 222 22.46 -17.93 54.42
CA LEU A 222 23.22 -17.95 53.18
C LEU A 222 24.11 -16.70 53.13
N GLU A 223 25.38 -16.91 52.79
CA GLU A 223 26.34 -15.86 52.47
C GLU A 223 25.86 -15.05 51.24
N PRO A 224 26.30 -13.79 51.07
CA PRO A 224 25.80 -12.93 50.00
C PRO A 224 26.24 -13.45 48.62
N THR A 225 25.29 -13.97 47.85
CA THR A 225 25.46 -14.17 46.40
C THR A 225 25.13 -12.89 45.63
N PRO A 226 25.98 -12.45 44.68
CA PRO A 226 25.67 -11.34 43.79
C PRO A 226 24.66 -11.77 42.73
N MET A 227 23.38 -11.52 43.01
CA MET A 227 22.59 -10.52 42.28
C MET A 227 22.80 -10.45 40.74
N TYR A 228 22.38 -11.48 39.99
CA TYR A 228 22.12 -11.42 38.53
C TYR A 228 21.00 -12.41 38.13
N SER A 229 20.12 -11.99 37.21
CA SER A 229 19.16 -12.87 36.54
C SER A 229 19.69 -13.22 35.15
N LEU A 230 20.10 -14.49 34.95
CA LEU A 230 20.74 -14.94 33.71
C LEU A 230 19.73 -15.59 32.76
N VAL A 231 19.50 -14.98 31.60
CA VAL A 231 18.79 -15.63 30.49
C VAL A 231 19.78 -16.52 29.73
N LYS A 232 19.42 -17.79 29.50
CA LYS A 232 20.27 -18.77 28.81
C LYS A 232 19.81 -19.00 27.38
N LEU A 233 20.61 -18.57 26.40
CA LEU A 233 20.40 -18.90 24.99
C LEU A 233 20.94 -20.32 24.70
N ASN A 234 20.02 -21.23 24.41
CA ASN A 234 20.28 -22.68 24.44
C ASN A 234 20.70 -23.25 23.07
N GLN A 235 21.68 -22.61 22.42
CA GLN A 235 22.18 -22.93 21.07
C GLN A 235 23.69 -23.23 21.06
N PRO A 236 24.19 -24.21 20.29
CA PRO A 236 25.63 -24.49 20.20
C PRO A 236 26.32 -23.60 19.14
N ILE A 237 27.26 -22.76 19.57
CA ILE A 237 28.13 -21.96 18.69
C ILE A 237 28.86 -22.84 17.65
N THR A 238 28.98 -22.34 16.41
CA THR A 238 29.64 -23.07 15.32
C THR A 238 31.15 -23.26 15.56
N ASN A 239 31.71 -24.36 15.06
CA ASN A 239 33.15 -24.64 15.17
C ASN A 239 34.07 -23.54 14.58
N ALA A 240 33.56 -22.71 13.67
CA ALA A 240 34.30 -21.59 13.10
C ALA A 240 34.46 -20.43 14.10
N MET A 241 33.38 -20.05 14.80
CA MET A 241 33.43 -19.08 15.90
C MET A 241 34.25 -19.58 17.08
N LEU A 242 34.12 -20.88 17.43
CA LEU A 242 34.91 -21.52 18.49
C LEU A 242 36.43 -21.40 18.20
N LEU A 243 36.86 -21.70 16.97
CA LEU A 243 38.25 -21.52 16.54
C LEU A 243 38.68 -20.04 16.47
N ALA A 244 37.78 -19.11 16.14
CA ALA A 244 38.07 -17.69 16.12
C ALA A 244 38.33 -17.16 17.55
N LEU A 245 37.45 -17.50 18.50
CA LEU A 245 37.57 -17.17 19.93
C LEU A 245 38.83 -17.78 20.56
N GLU A 246 39.13 -19.06 20.28
CA GLU A 246 40.37 -19.72 20.73
C GLU A 246 41.65 -19.09 20.12
N SER A 247 41.57 -18.48 18.94
CA SER A 247 42.74 -17.90 18.26
C SER A 247 43.00 -16.42 18.58
N GLY A 248 41.99 -15.70 19.11
CA GLY A 248 42.08 -14.30 19.52
C GLY A 248 42.45 -14.09 21.00
N ASP A 249 42.57 -15.17 21.79
CA ASP A 249 42.83 -15.14 23.25
C ASP A 249 41.78 -14.31 24.06
N MET A 250 40.55 -14.21 23.53
CA MET A 250 39.45 -13.45 24.12
C MET A 250 38.64 -14.30 25.12
N CYS A 251 39.26 -14.60 26.26
CA CYS A 251 38.57 -15.13 27.46
C CYS A 251 38.24 -14.02 28.46
N ALA A 252 37.89 -12.82 27.97
CA ALA A 252 37.54 -11.65 28.76
C ALA A 252 36.10 -11.20 28.46
N PRO A 253 35.35 -10.67 29.45
CA PRO A 253 34.00 -10.18 29.21
C PRO A 253 34.01 -9.01 28.23
N VAL A 254 33.27 -9.14 27.13
CA VAL A 254 33.01 -8.05 26.18
C VAL A 254 31.84 -7.22 26.72
N VAL A 255 32.16 -6.21 27.53
CA VAL A 255 31.14 -5.27 28.03
C VAL A 255 30.86 -4.24 26.93
N MET A 256 29.73 -4.40 26.25
CA MET A 256 29.13 -3.31 25.46
C MET A 256 28.22 -2.51 26.38
N ALA A 257 28.49 -1.21 26.49
CA ALA A 257 27.64 -0.25 27.18
C ALA A 257 26.97 0.66 26.14
N SER A 258 25.68 0.93 26.30
CA SER A 258 25.00 1.97 25.51
C SER A 258 25.61 3.34 25.83
N HIS A 259 25.94 4.09 24.78
CA HIS A 259 26.54 5.42 24.93
C HIS A 259 25.45 6.46 25.15
N GLU A 260 25.29 6.94 26.39
CA GLU A 260 24.61 8.22 26.64
C GLU A 260 25.57 9.41 26.45
N GLU A 261 24.99 10.57 26.13
CA GLU A 261 25.60 11.90 25.92
C GLU A 261 26.35 12.18 24.59
N SER A 262 25.59 12.50 23.54
CA SER A 262 26.03 13.44 22.50
C SER A 262 24.91 14.30 21.86
N HIS A 263 24.24 15.10 22.70
CA HIS A 263 23.84 16.51 22.46
C HIS A 263 23.06 16.98 21.19
N PRO A 264 22.47 18.20 21.21
CA PRO A 264 21.31 18.52 20.36
C PRO A 264 21.69 19.09 18.99
N GLU A 265 21.80 18.21 18.00
CA GLU A 265 21.64 18.45 16.55
C GLU A 265 21.70 17.06 15.86
N GLY A 266 20.67 16.23 16.05
CA GLY A 266 20.70 14.82 15.65
C GLY A 266 19.64 13.94 16.32
N ALA A 267 18.37 14.35 16.31
CA ALA A 267 17.29 13.70 17.07
C ALA A 267 16.84 12.32 16.52
N LEU A 268 17.35 11.87 15.36
CA LEU A 268 16.81 10.73 14.60
C LEU A 268 17.90 9.84 13.98
N THR A 269 18.98 9.53 14.70
CA THR A 269 19.96 8.51 14.25
C THR A 269 20.00 7.33 15.21
N GLY A 270 19.20 6.31 14.89
CA GLY A 270 19.16 5.02 15.59
C GLY A 270 18.43 4.01 14.72
N SER A 271 19.05 2.86 14.47
CA SER A 271 18.75 1.90 13.39
C SER A 271 17.35 1.25 13.39
N PHE A 272 16.49 1.61 14.34
CA PHE A 272 15.10 1.20 14.42
C PHE A 272 14.13 2.22 13.79
N ILE A 273 14.47 3.52 13.81
CA ILE A 273 13.73 4.54 13.03
C ILE A 273 14.10 4.44 11.55
N ASP A 274 15.33 4.04 11.22
CA ASP A 274 15.81 3.79 9.84
C ASP A 274 15.03 2.68 9.09
N HIS A 275 14.19 1.89 9.79
CA HIS A 275 13.39 0.81 9.19
C HIS A 275 12.05 1.26 8.61
N LEU A 276 11.43 2.30 9.17
CA LEU A 276 10.54 3.13 8.38
C LEU A 276 11.46 3.95 7.47
N ARG A 277 11.23 3.95 6.16
CA ARG A 277 12.05 4.74 5.21
C ARG A 277 11.77 6.24 5.41
N PHE A 278 12.28 6.85 6.47
CA PHE A 278 12.01 8.26 6.82
C PHE A 278 12.65 9.27 5.85
N GLU A 279 13.59 8.85 5.01
CA GLU A 279 13.97 9.57 3.78
C GLU A 279 12.73 9.89 2.89
N ALA A 280 11.65 9.10 3.00
CA ALA A 280 10.37 9.30 2.31
C ALA A 280 9.37 10.21 3.04
N LEU A 281 9.67 10.79 4.21
CA LEU A 281 8.72 11.72 4.84
C LEU A 281 8.75 13.12 4.19
N GLU A 282 9.90 13.53 3.63
CA GLU A 282 9.95 14.63 2.66
C GLU A 282 9.06 14.35 1.43
N TYR A 283 8.92 13.08 1.01
CA TYR A 283 8.12 12.69 -0.17
C TYR A 283 6.60 12.80 0.02
N LEU A 284 6.09 12.90 1.25
CA LEU A 284 4.67 13.22 1.48
C LEU A 284 4.40 14.71 1.68
N LEU A 285 5.34 15.43 2.25
CA LEU A 285 5.16 16.83 2.59
C LEU A 285 5.39 17.77 1.39
N ASP A 286 5.98 17.28 0.29
CA ASP A 286 6.03 17.99 -0.98
C ASP A 286 5.14 17.34 -2.07
N PRO A 287 3.98 17.95 -2.39
CA PRO A 287 3.12 17.53 -3.52
C PRO A 287 3.83 17.51 -4.88
N SER A 288 4.97 18.19 -5.04
CA SER A 288 5.77 18.18 -6.28
C SER A 288 6.39 16.81 -6.59
N LEU A 289 6.48 15.92 -5.58
CA LEU A 289 7.05 14.58 -5.71
C LEU A 289 6.02 13.52 -6.15
N LEU A 290 4.73 13.87 -6.23
CA LEU A 290 3.75 13.04 -6.94
C LEU A 290 4.10 12.98 -8.44
N PRO A 291 4.29 11.79 -9.04
CA PRO A 291 4.71 11.70 -10.43
C PRO A 291 3.67 12.34 -11.36
N GLU A 292 4.15 13.13 -12.33
CA GLU A 292 3.30 13.71 -13.36
C GLU A 292 2.68 12.58 -14.20
N PRO A 293 1.36 12.59 -14.45
CA PRO A 293 0.73 11.60 -15.32
C PRO A 293 1.33 11.64 -16.73
N ARG A 294 1.56 10.46 -17.33
CA ARG A 294 2.22 10.33 -18.63
C ARG A 294 1.34 9.60 -19.61
N ILE A 295 1.35 10.02 -20.86
CA ILE A 295 0.67 9.31 -21.93
C ILE A 295 1.60 8.21 -22.43
N VAL A 296 1.13 6.97 -22.42
CA VAL A 296 1.84 5.80 -22.92
C VAL A 296 0.99 5.09 -23.99
N ASP A 297 1.65 4.41 -24.93
CA ASP A 297 0.95 3.50 -25.83
C ASP A 297 0.65 2.14 -25.17
N ARG A 298 -0.07 1.24 -25.85
CA ARG A 298 -0.29 -0.15 -25.37
C ARG A 298 0.94 -1.06 -25.41
N GLN A 299 2.10 -0.54 -25.83
CA GLN A 299 3.40 -1.18 -25.63
C GLN A 299 4.17 -0.56 -24.44
N PHE A 300 3.50 0.33 -23.69
CA PHE A 300 4.01 1.10 -22.57
C PHE A 300 5.18 2.05 -22.93
N ASN A 301 5.34 2.41 -24.21
CA ASN A 301 6.26 3.46 -24.62
C ASN A 301 5.68 4.81 -24.20
N THR A 302 6.46 5.63 -23.49
CA THR A 302 6.06 7.01 -23.15
C THR A 302 6.02 7.89 -24.40
N LEU A 303 4.86 8.51 -24.66
CA LEU A 303 4.63 9.44 -25.76
C LEU A 303 4.87 10.91 -25.33
N GLY A 304 4.62 11.22 -24.05
CA GLY A 304 4.85 12.53 -23.44
C GLY A 304 4.15 12.64 -22.08
N THR A 305 4.16 13.82 -21.46
CA THR A 305 3.41 14.07 -20.22
C THR A 305 2.00 14.56 -20.50
N ILE A 306 1.13 14.52 -19.48
CA ILE A 306 -0.23 15.04 -19.61
C ILE A 306 -0.23 16.57 -19.82
N SER A 307 0.69 17.31 -19.20
CA SER A 307 0.82 18.77 -19.38
C SER A 307 1.33 19.15 -20.77
N ASP A 308 2.21 18.32 -21.35
CA ASP A 308 2.78 18.56 -22.68
C ASP A 308 1.80 18.24 -23.82
N LEU A 309 0.88 17.29 -23.61
CA LEU A 309 0.05 16.72 -24.68
C LEU A 309 -1.45 16.96 -24.55
N VAL A 310 -2.02 17.02 -23.34
CA VAL A 310 -3.49 17.07 -23.12
C VAL A 310 -3.93 18.34 -22.40
N VAL A 311 -3.26 18.66 -21.30
CA VAL A 311 -3.65 19.75 -20.41
C VAL A 311 -3.06 21.06 -20.93
N LYS A 312 -3.85 22.11 -20.78
CA LYS A 312 -3.57 23.49 -21.23
C LYS A 312 -3.28 24.39 -20.04
N ASP A 313 -4.02 24.21 -18.95
CA ASP A 313 -3.83 24.87 -17.67
C ASP A 313 -4.23 23.92 -16.54
N GLN A 314 -3.25 23.51 -15.74
CA GLN A 314 -3.41 22.56 -14.64
C GLN A 314 -4.33 23.11 -13.52
N HIS A 315 -4.29 24.42 -13.27
CA HIS A 315 -5.10 25.05 -12.24
C HIS A 315 -6.56 25.28 -12.68
N ALA A 316 -6.79 25.43 -14.00
CA ALA A 316 -8.13 25.34 -14.57
C ALA A 316 -8.69 23.91 -14.48
N LEU A 317 -7.85 22.89 -14.65
CA LEU A 317 -8.23 21.48 -14.50
C LEU A 317 -8.62 21.13 -13.06
N GLU A 318 -7.84 21.58 -12.06
CA GLU A 318 -8.17 21.45 -10.63
C GLU A 318 -9.52 22.07 -10.27
N LYS A 319 -9.80 23.28 -10.77
CA LYS A 319 -11.10 23.95 -10.58
C LYS A 319 -12.25 23.18 -11.22
N LEU A 320 -12.04 22.63 -12.42
CA LEU A 320 -13.02 21.77 -13.07
C LEU A 320 -13.26 20.48 -12.28
N GLY A 321 -12.20 19.90 -11.72
CA GLY A 321 -12.26 18.74 -10.82
C GLY A 321 -13.07 19.02 -9.56
N LYS A 322 -12.76 20.10 -8.83
CA LYS A 322 -13.52 20.49 -7.62
C LYS A 322 -14.98 20.80 -7.97
N ALA A 323 -15.24 21.41 -9.12
CA ALA A 323 -16.62 21.62 -9.58
C ALA A 323 -17.36 20.30 -9.83
N PHE A 324 -16.77 19.32 -10.54
CA PHE A 324 -17.41 18.03 -10.78
C PHE A 324 -17.58 17.19 -9.50
N PHE A 325 -16.56 17.12 -8.64
CA PHE A 325 -16.58 16.29 -7.43
C PHE A 325 -17.69 16.69 -6.45
N TRP A 326 -18.00 17.99 -6.35
CA TRP A 326 -18.99 18.56 -5.45
C TRP A 326 -20.37 18.81 -6.10
N ASP A 327 -20.52 18.65 -7.42
CA ASP A 327 -21.78 18.98 -8.09
C ASP A 327 -22.81 17.82 -8.08
N THR A 328 -23.89 17.98 -7.30
CA THR A 328 -24.99 17.03 -7.25
C THR A 328 -25.74 16.90 -8.58
N GLN A 329 -25.61 17.88 -9.49
CA GLN A 329 -26.10 17.79 -10.87
C GLN A 329 -25.38 16.68 -11.67
N VAL A 330 -24.22 16.18 -11.22
CA VAL A 330 -23.58 14.99 -11.80
C VAL A 330 -24.46 13.75 -11.56
N GLY A 331 -25.04 13.58 -10.38
CA GLY A 331 -26.01 12.51 -10.12
C GLY A 331 -27.31 12.68 -10.92
N SER A 332 -27.98 11.57 -11.25
CA SER A 332 -29.24 11.59 -12.01
C SER A 332 -30.39 12.27 -11.26
N ASP A 333 -30.41 12.19 -9.93
CA ASP A 333 -31.48 12.74 -9.09
C ASP A 333 -31.23 14.17 -8.58
N ASN A 334 -30.12 14.79 -9.03
CA ASN A 334 -29.63 16.10 -8.61
C ASN A 334 -29.31 16.24 -7.11
N LYS A 335 -29.14 15.13 -6.38
CA LYS A 335 -28.86 15.11 -4.92
C LYS A 335 -27.61 14.32 -4.55
N VAL A 336 -27.01 13.58 -5.49
CA VAL A 336 -25.78 12.81 -5.28
C VAL A 336 -24.63 13.37 -6.11
N ALA A 337 -23.54 13.74 -5.43
CA ALA A 337 -22.22 14.06 -5.97
C ALA A 337 -21.20 13.03 -5.47
N CYS A 338 -19.96 13.05 -5.97
CA CYS A 338 -18.86 12.27 -5.38
C CYS A 338 -18.70 12.59 -3.89
N ALA A 339 -18.74 13.89 -3.56
CA ALA A 339 -18.69 14.38 -2.19
C ALA A 339 -19.85 13.91 -1.29
N THR A 340 -21.00 13.48 -1.82
CA THR A 340 -22.13 13.00 -1.01
C THR A 340 -21.76 11.73 -0.20
N CYS A 341 -20.86 10.91 -0.74
CA CYS A 341 -20.29 9.73 -0.08
C CYS A 341 -18.84 9.94 0.39
N HIS A 342 -18.18 11.02 -0.05
CA HIS A 342 -16.77 11.29 0.20
C HIS A 342 -16.53 12.75 0.63
N ASN A 343 -16.92 13.11 1.85
CA ASN A 343 -16.68 14.44 2.42
C ASN A 343 -15.99 14.34 3.80
N LEU A 344 -15.57 15.49 4.35
CA LEU A 344 -14.69 15.57 5.53
C LEU A 344 -13.40 14.78 5.27
N ALA A 345 -13.15 13.68 5.98
CA ALA A 345 -12.04 12.76 5.73
C ALA A 345 -12.25 11.87 4.49
N GLY A 346 -13.00 12.34 3.49
CA GLY A 346 -13.27 11.63 2.25
C GLY A 346 -14.16 10.39 2.40
N VAL A 347 -15.00 10.31 3.43
CA VAL A 347 -15.84 9.14 3.76
C VAL A 347 -17.31 9.51 4.00
N ASP A 348 -18.15 8.50 4.20
CA ASP A 348 -19.58 8.66 4.45
C ASP A 348 -19.90 8.58 5.95
N TRP A 349 -20.26 9.71 6.55
CA TRP A 349 -20.63 9.80 7.97
C TRP A 349 -22.12 9.52 8.24
N ARG A 350 -22.94 9.32 7.20
CA ARG A 350 -24.39 9.17 7.33
C ARG A 350 -24.73 7.93 8.17
N THR A 351 -25.75 8.04 9.02
CA THR A 351 -26.14 6.96 9.93
C THR A 351 -27.48 6.30 9.58
N LYS A 352 -28.26 6.86 8.65
CA LYS A 352 -29.54 6.26 8.22
C LYS A 352 -29.39 5.59 6.86
N ASN A 353 -30.11 4.49 6.66
CA ASN A 353 -30.19 3.72 5.42
C ASN A 353 -28.81 3.28 4.87
N GLN A 354 -27.87 2.88 5.72
CA GLN A 354 -26.51 2.48 5.30
C GLN A 354 -26.33 0.96 5.11
N PHE A 355 -27.33 0.13 5.44
CA PHE A 355 -27.20 -1.32 5.28
C PHE A 355 -27.44 -1.73 3.82
N ALA A 356 -26.45 -2.40 3.22
CA ALA A 356 -26.52 -2.86 1.82
C ALA A 356 -27.60 -3.94 1.57
N SER A 357 -28.19 -4.50 2.64
CA SER A 357 -29.27 -5.48 2.56
C SER A 357 -30.17 -5.45 3.80
N GLY A 358 -31.41 -5.92 3.65
CA GLY A 358 -32.40 -5.94 4.73
C GLY A 358 -33.43 -4.80 4.60
N PRO A 359 -34.04 -4.36 5.71
CA PRO A 359 -35.00 -3.26 5.70
C PRO A 359 -34.33 -1.93 5.30
N GLY A 360 -34.89 -1.26 4.30
CA GLY A 360 -34.47 0.09 3.97
C GLY A 360 -34.84 1.09 5.07
N ASN A 361 -34.12 2.21 5.08
CA ASN A 361 -34.27 3.31 6.04
C ASN A 361 -34.05 2.98 7.52
N GLN A 362 -33.33 1.89 7.81
CA GLN A 362 -32.84 1.59 9.15
C GLN A 362 -31.80 2.64 9.60
N GLU A 363 -31.94 3.17 10.82
CA GLU A 363 -30.92 3.98 11.49
C GLU A 363 -29.91 3.07 12.19
N VAL A 364 -28.62 3.35 12.02
CA VAL A 364 -27.50 2.64 12.67
C VAL A 364 -27.25 3.26 14.05
N SER A 365 -27.01 2.40 15.03
CA SER A 365 -26.77 2.75 16.43
C SER A 365 -25.52 2.04 16.97
N LEU A 366 -25.04 2.46 18.14
CA LEU A 366 -23.99 1.71 18.87
C LEU A 366 -24.32 0.22 19.06
N GLU A 367 -25.59 -0.12 19.30
CA GLU A 367 -26.03 -1.49 19.60
C GLU A 367 -25.97 -2.44 18.39
N ASP A 368 -25.85 -1.91 17.16
CA ASP A 368 -25.70 -2.71 15.95
C ASP A 368 -24.28 -3.29 15.77
N PHE A 369 -23.28 -2.80 16.50
CA PHE A 369 -21.87 -3.18 16.31
C PHE A 369 -21.41 -4.34 17.22
N PRO A 370 -20.56 -5.26 16.70
CA PRO A 370 -20.09 -5.34 15.32
C PRO A 370 -21.15 -5.87 14.35
N VAL A 371 -21.32 -5.19 13.21
CA VAL A 371 -22.41 -5.50 12.27
C VAL A 371 -22.20 -6.83 11.53
N ASP A 372 -23.31 -7.51 11.23
CA ASP A 372 -23.36 -8.77 10.48
C ASP A 372 -23.51 -8.57 8.96
N ARG A 373 -23.98 -7.39 8.55
CA ARG A 373 -24.19 -6.94 7.17
C ARG A 373 -23.16 -5.90 6.77
N VAL A 374 -23.07 -5.63 5.47
CA VAL A 374 -22.27 -4.52 4.96
C VAL A 374 -22.95 -3.19 5.30
N LEU A 375 -22.20 -2.29 5.93
CA LEU A 375 -22.45 -0.86 5.88
C LEU A 375 -21.77 -0.28 4.62
N GLY A 376 -22.57 0.37 3.79
CA GLY A 376 -22.17 1.07 2.58
C GLY A 376 -22.94 2.37 2.43
N SER A 377 -22.61 3.13 1.40
CA SER A 377 -23.13 4.48 1.17
C SER A 377 -24.44 4.48 0.39
N GLN A 378 -25.35 5.39 0.74
CA GLN A 378 -26.55 5.63 -0.05
C GLN A 378 -26.24 6.39 -1.33
N GLY A 379 -26.68 5.85 -2.46
CA GLY A 379 -26.70 6.53 -3.75
C GLY A 379 -28.09 7.01 -4.14
N VAL A 380 -28.47 6.73 -5.39
CA VAL A 380 -29.74 7.17 -5.98
C VAL A 380 -30.93 6.25 -5.65
N LEU A 381 -32.14 6.77 -5.87
CA LEU A 381 -33.36 5.96 -5.90
C LEU A 381 -33.34 5.00 -7.09
N LYS A 382 -33.98 3.84 -6.92
CA LYS A 382 -34.06 2.78 -7.92
C LYS A 382 -35.03 3.16 -9.03
N ALA A 383 -34.50 3.60 -10.17
CA ALA A 383 -35.28 4.06 -11.32
C ALA A 383 -34.67 3.61 -12.66
N GLU A 384 -35.42 3.69 -13.75
CA GLU A 384 -34.98 3.50 -15.13
C GLU A 384 -34.67 4.85 -15.77
N PHE A 385 -33.47 5.04 -16.31
CA PHE A 385 -33.14 6.21 -17.12
C PHE A 385 -33.91 6.18 -18.44
N VAL A 386 -34.46 7.33 -18.84
CA VAL A 386 -35.22 7.51 -20.07
C VAL A 386 -34.49 8.42 -21.05
N ASP A 387 -34.17 9.65 -20.62
CA ASP A 387 -33.53 10.70 -21.41
C ASP A 387 -33.05 11.84 -20.49
N ILE A 388 -32.38 12.86 -21.04
CA ILE A 388 -32.15 14.16 -20.37
C ILE A 388 -33.39 15.06 -20.58
N ASP A 389 -33.86 15.78 -19.57
CA ASP A 389 -35.07 16.61 -19.72
C ASP A 389 -34.77 17.90 -20.53
N PRO A 390 -35.34 18.08 -21.75
CA PRO A 390 -35.09 19.28 -22.54
C PRO A 390 -35.74 20.54 -21.95
N ASN A 391 -36.76 20.38 -21.09
CA ASN A 391 -37.55 21.45 -20.49
C ASN A 391 -36.98 21.89 -19.13
N GLN A 392 -36.34 20.99 -18.39
CA GLN A 392 -35.69 21.26 -17.11
C GLN A 392 -34.16 21.08 -17.25
N PRO A 393 -33.40 22.17 -17.48
CA PRO A 393 -31.96 22.10 -17.67
C PRO A 393 -31.28 21.47 -16.46
N GLY A 394 -30.32 20.58 -16.72
CA GLY A 394 -29.57 19.91 -15.66
C GLY A 394 -30.38 18.85 -14.91
N SER A 395 -31.43 18.28 -15.50
CA SER A 395 -32.19 17.15 -14.93
C SER A 395 -32.24 15.94 -15.87
N ASP A 396 -32.24 14.74 -15.27
CA ASP A 396 -32.51 13.48 -15.96
C ASP A 396 -34.02 13.17 -15.88
N VAL A 397 -34.54 12.47 -16.88
CA VAL A 397 -35.85 11.82 -16.82
C VAL A 397 -35.65 10.37 -16.38
N CYS A 398 -35.99 10.07 -15.13
CA CYS A 398 -35.96 8.72 -14.57
C CYS A 398 -37.37 8.23 -14.21
N ASN A 399 -37.75 7.04 -14.65
CA ASN A 399 -38.99 6.37 -14.24
C ASN A 399 -38.75 5.51 -12.98
N ASP A 400 -39.50 5.71 -11.91
CA ASP A 400 -39.44 4.85 -10.71
C ASP A 400 -39.66 3.36 -11.06
N LEU A 401 -38.83 2.47 -10.50
CA LEU A 401 -38.86 1.01 -10.72
C LEU A 401 -39.30 0.24 -9.46
N ASP A 402 -40.16 0.84 -8.65
CA ASP A 402 -40.60 0.39 -7.33
C ASP A 402 -39.42 0.30 -6.32
N GLY A 403 -39.35 1.30 -5.44
CA GLY A 403 -38.47 1.31 -4.27
C GLY A 403 -38.71 2.50 -3.35
N ASP A 404 -39.22 2.26 -2.14
CA ASP A 404 -39.51 3.31 -1.14
C ASP A 404 -38.27 4.11 -0.68
N PHE A 405 -37.06 3.57 -0.89
CA PHE A 405 -35.80 4.08 -0.34
C PHE A 405 -34.63 3.99 -1.31
N ARG A 406 -33.66 4.90 -1.15
CA ARG A 406 -32.36 4.90 -1.87
C ARG A 406 -31.61 3.58 -1.77
N GLN A 407 -30.95 3.23 -2.86
CA GLN A 407 -30.04 2.09 -2.96
C GLN A 407 -28.74 2.37 -2.18
N VAL A 408 -28.03 1.31 -1.82
CA VAL A 408 -26.85 1.34 -0.94
C VAL A 408 -25.73 0.50 -1.55
N SER A 409 -24.50 1.01 -1.53
CA SER A 409 -23.32 0.32 -2.07
C SER A 409 -23.02 -0.99 -1.33
N SER A 410 -22.43 -1.96 -2.04
CA SER A 410 -22.09 -3.29 -1.49
C SER A 410 -20.79 -3.33 -0.68
N ARG A 411 -20.12 -2.19 -0.51
CA ARG A 411 -18.93 -1.97 0.34
C ARG A 411 -18.95 -0.57 0.93
N ASN A 412 -18.28 -0.42 2.06
CA ASN A 412 -18.03 0.86 2.73
C ASN A 412 -17.19 1.80 1.83
N ALA A 413 -17.44 3.11 1.89
CA ALA A 413 -16.70 4.11 1.14
C ALA A 413 -15.31 4.34 1.76
N PRO A 414 -14.20 4.07 1.05
CA PRO A 414 -12.86 4.41 1.54
C PRO A 414 -12.61 5.92 1.45
N THR A 415 -11.61 6.41 2.19
CA THR A 415 -11.16 7.80 2.07
C THR A 415 -10.61 8.12 0.68
N VAL A 416 -10.88 9.34 0.19
CA VAL A 416 -10.22 9.94 -0.98
C VAL A 416 -8.98 10.79 -0.61
N VAL A 417 -8.76 11.05 0.68
CA VAL A 417 -7.56 11.77 1.15
C VAL A 417 -6.35 10.86 0.99
N ASP A 418 -5.24 11.41 0.49
CA ASP A 418 -4.01 10.69 0.14
C ASP A 418 -4.20 9.54 -0.90
N ALA A 419 -5.38 9.43 -1.52
CA ALA A 419 -5.66 8.37 -2.50
C ALA A 419 -4.78 8.50 -3.76
N ALA A 420 -4.24 9.69 -4.04
CA ALA A 420 -3.32 9.99 -5.14
C ALA A 420 -2.07 9.09 -5.23
N PHE A 421 -1.63 8.52 -4.10
CA PHE A 421 -0.47 7.63 -4.04
C PHE A 421 -0.81 6.16 -4.31
N SER A 422 -2.09 5.77 -4.31
CA SER A 422 -2.52 4.39 -4.57
C SER A 422 -2.41 4.03 -6.04
N THR A 423 -1.73 2.93 -6.36
CA THR A 423 -1.53 2.49 -7.76
C THR A 423 -2.81 1.96 -8.39
N PHE A 424 -3.70 1.39 -7.58
CA PHE A 424 -5.00 0.87 -7.96
C PHE A 424 -6.06 1.40 -7.00
N GLN A 425 -7.26 1.70 -7.50
CA GLN A 425 -8.35 2.24 -6.68
C GLN A 425 -9.53 1.27 -6.54
N PHE A 426 -10.42 1.60 -5.59
CA PHE A 426 -11.39 0.72 -4.94
C PHE A 426 -10.75 -0.37 -4.06
N TRP A 427 -11.54 -0.94 -3.15
CA TRP A 427 -11.13 -2.05 -2.29
C TRP A 427 -10.59 -3.27 -3.04
N ASP A 428 -11.16 -3.61 -4.20
CA ASP A 428 -10.66 -4.70 -5.05
C ASP A 428 -9.61 -4.25 -6.08
N GLY A 429 -9.21 -2.97 -6.10
CA GLY A 429 -8.21 -2.46 -7.04
C GLY A 429 -8.60 -2.60 -8.51
N ARG A 430 -9.90 -2.61 -8.83
CA ARG A 430 -10.41 -2.77 -10.21
C ARG A 430 -10.21 -1.54 -11.10
N ALA A 431 -9.99 -0.36 -10.50
CA ALA A 431 -9.63 0.85 -11.24
C ALA A 431 -8.12 0.86 -11.47
N HIS A 432 -7.72 0.73 -12.73
CA HIS A 432 -6.34 0.49 -13.12
C HIS A 432 -5.47 1.75 -13.04
N ARG A 433 -4.19 1.56 -12.72
CA ARG A 433 -3.11 2.57 -12.81
C ARG A 433 -3.08 3.34 -14.13
N PHE A 434 -3.40 2.64 -15.23
CA PHE A 434 -3.36 3.16 -16.59
C PHE A 434 -4.79 3.45 -17.03
N PHE A 435 -5.20 4.72 -17.07
CA PHE A 435 -6.54 5.11 -17.51
C PHE A 435 -6.64 5.06 -19.04
N ASN A 436 -7.72 4.48 -19.57
CA ASN A 436 -7.94 4.32 -21.02
C ASN A 436 -8.78 5.43 -21.66
N GLY A 437 -9.26 6.40 -20.87
CA GLY A 437 -10.10 7.51 -21.35
C GLY A 437 -11.61 7.26 -21.27
N GLU A 438 -12.07 6.03 -21.05
CA GLU A 438 -13.50 5.70 -21.03
C GLU A 438 -13.98 5.02 -19.75
N ASN A 439 -13.22 4.06 -19.20
CA ASN A 439 -13.70 3.20 -18.14
C ASN A 439 -12.59 2.74 -17.16
N PRO A 440 -12.94 2.16 -15.98
CA PRO A 440 -11.96 1.82 -14.95
C PRO A 440 -10.96 0.71 -15.33
N LEU A 441 -11.25 -0.08 -16.37
CA LEU A 441 -10.54 -1.33 -16.68
C LEU A 441 -9.15 -1.11 -17.30
N GLY A 442 -8.84 0.12 -17.71
CA GLY A 442 -7.52 0.46 -18.24
C GLY A 442 -7.14 -0.38 -19.47
N PRO A 443 -5.95 -1.01 -19.51
CA PRO A 443 -5.47 -1.73 -20.68
C PRO A 443 -6.28 -2.99 -21.04
N VAL A 444 -7.12 -3.49 -20.12
CA VAL A 444 -7.97 -4.68 -20.33
C VAL A 444 -8.99 -4.45 -21.45
N ASP A 445 -9.55 -3.23 -21.53
CA ASP A 445 -10.41 -2.85 -22.64
C ASP A 445 -9.55 -2.33 -23.80
N ILE A 446 -9.57 -3.05 -24.93
CA ILE A 446 -8.83 -2.71 -26.15
C ILE A 446 -9.60 -1.78 -27.10
N ASN A 447 -10.88 -1.53 -26.84
CA ASN A 447 -11.75 -0.69 -27.68
C ASN A 447 -11.95 0.71 -27.08
N ALA A 448 -11.70 0.86 -25.78
CA ALA A 448 -11.57 2.15 -25.11
C ALA A 448 -10.40 2.98 -25.66
N GLY A 449 -10.58 4.30 -25.70
CA GLY A 449 -9.60 5.28 -26.14
C GLY A 449 -10.12 6.71 -26.02
N VAL A 450 -9.44 7.65 -26.66
CA VAL A 450 -9.84 9.07 -26.66
C VAL A 450 -9.97 9.57 -28.10
N TYR A 451 -11.03 10.30 -28.42
CA TYR A 451 -11.18 10.95 -29.71
C TYR A 451 -10.27 12.19 -29.78
N LYS A 452 -9.51 12.35 -30.86
CA LYS A 452 -8.64 13.53 -31.03
C LYS A 452 -8.64 14.02 -32.48
N VAL A 453 -8.39 15.31 -32.67
CA VAL A 453 -8.13 15.90 -33.99
C VAL A 453 -6.65 15.68 -34.33
N ASN A 454 -6.37 14.90 -35.37
CA ASN A 454 -5.00 14.66 -35.81
C ASN A 454 -4.44 15.86 -36.59
N GLY A 455 -3.11 15.87 -36.84
CA GLY A 455 -2.43 16.96 -37.54
C GLY A 455 -2.86 17.20 -39.01
N SER A 456 -3.80 16.40 -39.54
CA SER A 456 -4.46 16.65 -40.84
C SER A 456 -5.86 17.24 -40.72
N GLY A 457 -6.34 17.50 -39.49
CA GLY A 457 -7.67 18.06 -39.21
C GLY A 457 -8.81 17.04 -39.22
N TYR A 458 -8.50 15.74 -39.21
CA TYR A 458 -9.51 14.67 -39.11
C TYR A 458 -9.62 14.17 -37.67
N VAL A 459 -10.83 13.78 -37.26
CA VAL A 459 -11.02 13.07 -35.99
C VAL A 459 -10.67 11.60 -36.13
N GLU A 460 -9.93 11.08 -35.16
CA GLU A 460 -9.67 9.65 -34.96
C GLU A 460 -9.93 9.25 -33.51
N LYS A 461 -10.35 8.00 -33.27
CA LYS A 461 -10.37 7.40 -31.92
C LYS A 461 -9.01 6.77 -31.67
N ASP A 462 -8.22 7.33 -30.77
CA ASP A 462 -6.95 6.75 -30.36
C ASP A 462 -7.18 5.69 -29.29
N THR A 463 -7.41 4.45 -29.72
CA THR A 463 -7.51 3.31 -28.80
C THR A 463 -6.16 2.84 -28.27
N ASN A 464 -5.05 3.41 -28.72
CA ASN A 464 -3.72 3.13 -28.19
C ASN A 464 -3.36 4.04 -27.00
N PHE A 465 -4.23 5.00 -26.67
CA PHE A 465 -4.05 5.98 -25.60
C PHE A 465 -4.23 5.36 -24.21
N LEU A 466 -3.21 5.48 -23.36
CA LEU A 466 -3.26 5.17 -21.93
C LEU A 466 -2.60 6.29 -21.13
N VAL A 467 -3.15 6.66 -19.97
CA VAL A 467 -2.53 7.60 -19.04
C VAL A 467 -1.98 6.85 -17.83
N ASP A 468 -0.66 6.80 -17.68
CA ASP A 468 0.05 6.30 -16.49
C ASP A 468 -0.11 7.27 -15.31
N PHE A 469 -0.03 6.73 -14.08
CA PHE A 469 -0.31 7.41 -12.82
C PHE A 469 -1.72 8.04 -12.78
N ALA A 470 -2.70 7.36 -13.38
CA ALA A 470 -4.07 7.83 -13.49
C ALA A 470 -5.12 6.89 -12.86
N SER A 471 -4.76 6.26 -11.73
CA SER A 471 -5.64 5.36 -10.99
C SER A 471 -6.92 6.06 -10.49
N LEU A 472 -6.85 7.34 -10.15
CA LEU A 472 -7.97 8.18 -9.75
C LEU A 472 -8.90 8.48 -10.94
N ALA A 473 -8.37 8.80 -12.12
CA ALA A 473 -9.20 9.02 -13.32
C ALA A 473 -9.94 7.74 -13.72
N SER A 474 -9.29 6.58 -13.62
CA SER A 474 -9.94 5.27 -13.75
C SER A 474 -11.01 5.01 -12.68
N GLN A 475 -10.85 5.54 -11.47
CA GLN A 475 -11.84 5.41 -10.39
C GLN A 475 -13.07 6.29 -10.66
N ALA A 476 -12.85 7.56 -10.98
CA ALA A 476 -13.88 8.59 -11.04
C ALA A 476 -14.96 8.29 -12.09
N VAL A 477 -14.60 7.60 -13.17
CA VAL A 477 -15.56 7.19 -14.21
C VAL A 477 -16.46 6.02 -13.80
N GLY A 478 -16.18 5.31 -12.70
CA GLY A 478 -17.02 4.21 -12.22
C GLY A 478 -18.35 4.68 -11.61
N PRO A 479 -18.34 5.48 -10.52
CA PRO A 479 -19.56 5.85 -9.80
C PRO A 479 -20.56 6.67 -10.63
N ALA A 480 -20.08 7.50 -11.57
CA ALA A 480 -20.92 8.39 -12.38
C ALA A 480 -21.91 7.67 -13.31
N GLU A 481 -21.60 6.44 -13.71
CA GLU A 481 -22.46 5.53 -14.51
C GLU A 481 -23.09 4.39 -13.67
N SER A 482 -22.78 4.33 -12.37
CA SER A 482 -23.22 3.25 -11.49
C SER A 482 -24.69 3.43 -11.08
N HIS A 483 -25.52 2.45 -11.45
CA HIS A 483 -26.96 2.41 -11.13
C HIS A 483 -27.32 2.45 -9.64
N VAL A 484 -26.37 2.09 -8.77
CA VAL A 484 -26.55 2.11 -7.32
C VAL A 484 -26.12 3.46 -6.74
N GLU A 485 -25.05 4.05 -7.29
CA GLU A 485 -24.35 5.18 -6.69
C GLU A 485 -24.87 6.53 -7.23
N MET A 486 -24.72 6.82 -8.53
CA MET A 486 -25.00 8.17 -9.08
C MET A 486 -25.93 8.19 -10.32
N ALA A 487 -26.02 7.11 -11.10
CA ALA A 487 -26.85 7.06 -12.31
C ALA A 487 -28.20 6.37 -12.02
N CYS A 488 -29.29 6.84 -12.62
CA CYS A 488 -30.49 6.01 -12.74
C CYS A 488 -30.38 5.07 -13.96
N GLY A 489 -31.22 4.04 -13.99
CA GLY A 489 -31.16 2.91 -14.94
C GLY A 489 -30.87 1.59 -14.24
N PRO A 490 -31.33 0.42 -14.74
CA PRO A 490 -30.74 -0.87 -14.37
C PRO A 490 -29.29 -0.96 -14.86
N GLU A 491 -28.53 -1.94 -14.34
CA GLU A 491 -27.11 -2.18 -14.69
C GLU A 491 -26.80 -2.17 -16.20
N ASN A 492 -27.72 -2.66 -17.02
CA ASN A 492 -27.60 -2.72 -18.48
C ASN A 492 -28.28 -1.57 -19.24
N ARG A 493 -28.78 -0.54 -18.54
CA ARG A 493 -29.39 0.69 -19.11
C ARG A 493 -29.15 1.93 -18.24
N SER A 494 -28.00 2.00 -17.57
CA SER A 494 -27.61 3.19 -16.83
C SER A 494 -27.28 4.32 -17.79
N ARG A 495 -27.52 5.58 -17.38
CA ARG A 495 -27.05 6.75 -18.13
C ARG A 495 -25.52 6.69 -18.29
N TYR A 496 -25.04 6.99 -19.49
CA TYR A 496 -23.61 6.94 -19.84
C TYR A 496 -23.00 8.34 -20.12
N PHE A 497 -21.67 8.45 -20.13
CA PHE A 497 -20.94 9.72 -20.10
C PHE A 497 -21.37 10.79 -21.14
N PRO A 498 -21.54 10.49 -22.44
CA PRO A 498 -22.09 11.44 -23.41
C PRO A 498 -23.45 12.05 -23.03
N GLN A 499 -24.36 11.29 -22.39
CA GLN A 499 -25.65 11.83 -21.93
C GLN A 499 -25.47 12.73 -20.69
N LEU A 500 -24.58 12.37 -19.77
CA LEU A 500 -24.16 13.23 -18.67
C LEU A 500 -23.50 14.53 -19.18
N ALA A 501 -22.76 14.45 -20.28
CA ALA A 501 -22.17 15.61 -20.94
C ALA A 501 -23.25 16.52 -21.52
N THR A 502 -24.19 15.98 -22.29
CA THR A 502 -25.35 16.74 -22.83
C THR A 502 -26.13 17.45 -21.72
N LYS A 503 -26.29 16.81 -20.55
CA LYS A 503 -26.88 17.43 -19.35
C LYS A 503 -26.08 18.63 -18.84
N LEU A 504 -24.78 18.47 -18.60
CA LEU A 504 -23.94 19.48 -17.92
C LEU A 504 -23.45 20.60 -18.87
N LEU A 505 -23.37 20.33 -20.17
CA LEU A 505 -22.92 21.29 -21.18
C LEU A 505 -24.04 22.18 -21.73
N ASP A 506 -25.30 21.96 -21.34
CA ASP A 506 -26.38 22.91 -21.64
C ASP A 506 -26.05 24.30 -21.08
N SER A 507 -26.01 25.30 -21.94
CA SER A 507 -25.75 26.72 -21.62
C SER A 507 -26.64 27.32 -20.51
N ARG A 508 -27.76 26.67 -20.16
CA ARG A 508 -28.69 27.04 -19.09
C ARG A 508 -28.25 26.48 -17.72
N VAL A 509 -27.41 25.45 -17.69
CA VAL A 509 -26.84 24.84 -16.49
C VAL A 509 -25.63 25.65 -16.03
N LYS A 510 -25.54 25.86 -14.71
CA LYS A 510 -24.36 26.45 -14.07
C LYS A 510 -23.61 25.36 -13.31
N PRO A 511 -22.26 25.33 -13.35
CA PRO A 511 -21.48 24.51 -12.42
C PRO A 511 -21.84 24.86 -10.97
N LEU A 512 -22.07 23.83 -10.15
CA LEU A 512 -22.54 23.92 -8.76
C LEU A 512 -23.87 24.71 -8.62
N GLY A 513 -24.72 24.68 -9.65
CA GLY A 513 -25.91 25.53 -9.77
C GLY A 513 -26.97 25.34 -8.69
N LEU A 514 -26.87 24.28 -7.88
CA LEU A 514 -27.77 23.94 -6.77
C LEU A 514 -27.14 24.17 -5.38
N GLN A 515 -25.90 24.67 -5.34
CA GLN A 515 -25.06 24.76 -4.14
C GLN A 515 -24.42 26.14 -4.03
N LYS A 516 -24.31 26.70 -2.82
CA LYS A 516 -23.45 27.86 -2.57
C LYS A 516 -21.97 27.49 -2.66
N VAL A 517 -21.15 28.44 -3.11
CA VAL A 517 -19.68 28.36 -3.07
C VAL A 517 -19.17 29.52 -2.22
N HIS A 518 -18.27 29.25 -1.28
CA HIS A 518 -17.71 30.29 -0.41
C HIS A 518 -16.86 31.26 -1.21
N SER A 519 -16.93 32.58 -0.94
CA SER A 519 -16.14 33.60 -1.67
C SER A 519 -14.63 33.40 -1.53
N ASP A 520 -14.22 32.82 -0.41
CA ASP A 520 -12.84 32.52 -0.05
C ASP A 520 -12.53 31.01 -0.14
N ASP A 521 -13.31 30.22 -0.89
CA ASP A 521 -12.91 28.84 -1.29
C ASP A 521 -11.56 28.89 -2.03
N SER A 522 -10.66 27.99 -1.68
CA SER A 522 -9.25 28.00 -2.10
C SER A 522 -9.04 27.88 -3.60
N LEU A 523 -9.94 27.20 -4.32
CA LEU A 523 -9.88 27.01 -5.77
C LEU A 523 -11.03 27.74 -6.48
N LEU A 524 -12.25 27.69 -5.95
CA LEU A 524 -13.46 28.17 -6.62
C LEU A 524 -13.92 29.55 -6.19
N GLY A 525 -13.37 30.15 -5.12
CA GLY A 525 -13.84 31.42 -4.55
C GLY A 525 -13.87 32.57 -5.57
N GLY A 526 -12.83 32.67 -6.40
CA GLY A 526 -12.75 33.65 -7.49
C GLY A 526 -13.76 33.44 -8.64
N LEU A 527 -14.47 32.30 -8.66
CA LEU A 527 -15.55 32.00 -9.60
C LEU A 527 -16.94 32.00 -8.95
N ALA A 528 -17.07 32.14 -7.63
CA ALA A 528 -18.35 32.04 -6.92
C ALA A 528 -19.38 33.09 -7.42
N ASN A 529 -20.65 32.69 -7.57
CA ASN A 529 -21.72 33.60 -8.03
C ASN A 529 -22.22 34.55 -6.91
N GLY A 530 -21.80 34.35 -5.66
CA GLY A 530 -22.37 35.04 -4.48
C GLY A 530 -23.80 34.59 -4.13
N THR A 531 -24.32 33.60 -4.87
CA THR A 531 -25.55 32.85 -4.60
C THR A 531 -25.24 31.36 -4.82
N ALA A 532 -26.04 30.63 -5.58
CA ALA A 532 -25.72 29.27 -6.00
C ALA A 532 -24.87 29.25 -7.29
N GLY A 533 -23.93 28.32 -7.37
CA GLY A 533 -23.07 28.05 -8.52
C GLY A 533 -21.95 29.05 -8.78
N LEU A 534 -21.34 28.89 -9.95
CA LEU A 534 -20.21 29.68 -10.42
C LEU A 534 -20.62 30.73 -11.48
N ASN A 535 -19.73 31.68 -11.74
CA ASN A 535 -19.80 32.71 -12.79
C ASN A 535 -19.10 32.24 -14.08
N THR A 536 -19.37 31.00 -14.50
CA THR A 536 -18.79 30.36 -15.70
C THR A 536 -19.73 29.24 -16.20
N SER A 537 -19.39 28.58 -17.31
CA SER A 537 -20.02 27.34 -17.78
C SER A 537 -19.03 26.18 -17.77
N TYR A 538 -19.53 24.93 -17.74
CA TYR A 538 -18.67 23.75 -17.85
C TYR A 538 -17.87 23.74 -19.16
N GLU A 539 -18.51 24.08 -20.28
CA GLU A 539 -17.86 24.27 -21.58
C GLU A 539 -16.65 25.23 -21.47
N SER A 540 -16.81 26.40 -20.82
CA SER A 540 -15.70 27.35 -20.65
C SER A 540 -14.60 26.84 -19.73
N MET A 541 -14.93 26.05 -18.70
CA MET A 541 -13.93 25.45 -17.81
C MET A 541 -13.10 24.39 -18.56
N ILE A 542 -13.75 23.55 -19.37
CA ILE A 542 -13.10 22.53 -20.21
C ILE A 542 -12.17 23.18 -21.24
N LYS A 543 -12.63 24.23 -21.95
CA LYS A 543 -11.81 24.97 -22.94
C LYS A 543 -10.58 25.67 -22.36
N ASN A 544 -10.61 25.95 -21.05
CA ASN A 544 -9.47 26.51 -20.33
C ASN A 544 -8.50 25.40 -19.86
N ALA A 545 -9.04 24.27 -19.38
CA ALA A 545 -8.26 23.15 -18.83
C ALA A 545 -7.60 22.26 -19.90
N PHE A 546 -8.28 21.98 -21.00
CA PHE A 546 -7.86 21.02 -22.02
C PHE A 546 -7.45 21.68 -23.34
N ARG A 547 -6.49 21.06 -24.03
CA ARG A 547 -6.06 21.44 -25.37
C ARG A 547 -7.16 21.17 -26.39
N ASP A 548 -7.27 22.08 -27.34
CA ASP A 548 -8.36 22.17 -28.30
C ASP A 548 -8.53 20.86 -29.13
N GLU A 549 -7.43 20.13 -29.39
CA GLU A 549 -7.45 18.85 -30.12
C GLU A 549 -8.24 17.69 -29.46
N TYR A 550 -8.61 17.82 -28.17
CA TYR A 550 -9.40 16.83 -27.41
C TYR A 550 -10.88 17.22 -27.22
N TRP A 551 -11.33 18.37 -27.74
CA TRP A 551 -12.74 18.78 -27.63
C TRP A 551 -13.28 19.56 -28.84
N ASP A 552 -12.43 20.20 -29.65
CA ASP A 552 -12.81 21.07 -30.76
C ASP A 552 -12.82 20.32 -32.11
N SER A 553 -13.94 19.66 -32.43
CA SER A 553 -14.14 19.01 -33.72
C SER A 553 -15.21 19.72 -34.57
N ALA A 554 -14.88 19.97 -35.83
CA ALA A 554 -15.85 20.49 -36.81
C ALA A 554 -16.87 19.43 -37.29
N ALA A 555 -16.58 18.15 -37.06
CA ALA A 555 -17.47 17.02 -37.36
C ALA A 555 -17.95 16.38 -36.04
N PRO A 556 -19.22 15.94 -35.96
CA PRO A 556 -19.72 15.18 -34.82
C PRO A 556 -19.12 13.77 -34.78
N ILE A 557 -19.24 13.14 -33.62
CA ILE A 557 -18.87 11.75 -33.35
C ILE A 557 -20.16 10.94 -33.27
N SER A 558 -20.40 10.11 -34.27
CA SER A 558 -21.52 9.16 -34.22
C SER A 558 -21.16 8.01 -33.27
N LEU A 559 -21.87 7.91 -32.16
CA LEU A 559 -21.76 6.81 -31.19
C LEU A 559 -22.97 5.91 -31.29
N GLN A 560 -22.79 4.62 -30.98
CA GLN A 560 -23.91 3.69 -30.89
C GLN A 560 -24.41 3.65 -29.44
N HIS A 561 -25.67 4.02 -29.22
CA HIS A 561 -26.26 4.01 -27.89
C HIS A 561 -26.28 2.58 -27.32
N PRO A 562 -25.74 2.34 -26.10
CA PRO A 562 -25.48 0.98 -25.59
C PRO A 562 -26.74 0.12 -25.44
N VAL A 563 -27.88 0.73 -25.12
CA VAL A 563 -29.19 0.05 -24.99
C VAL A 563 -29.94 -0.09 -26.32
N THR A 564 -30.28 1.03 -26.97
CA THR A 564 -31.16 1.03 -28.15
C THR A 564 -30.48 0.50 -29.41
N ASN A 565 -29.13 0.51 -29.43
CA ASN A 565 -28.29 0.23 -30.61
C ASN A 565 -28.51 1.22 -31.77
N GLU A 566 -29.19 2.35 -31.52
CA GLU A 566 -29.31 3.45 -32.48
C GLU A 566 -28.03 4.28 -32.52
N TRP A 567 -27.83 5.03 -33.61
CA TRP A 567 -26.65 5.88 -33.80
C TRP A 567 -27.00 7.33 -33.53
N GLU A 568 -26.27 7.96 -32.63
CA GLU A 568 -26.48 9.31 -32.12
C GLU A 568 -25.22 10.16 -32.35
N ASP A 569 -25.39 11.38 -32.84
CA ASP A 569 -24.29 12.31 -33.14
C ASP A 569 -24.02 13.21 -31.94
N TYR A 570 -22.82 13.09 -31.36
CA TYR A 570 -22.32 13.89 -30.25
C TYR A 570 -21.23 14.87 -30.69
N SER A 571 -21.01 15.96 -29.96
CA SER A 571 -19.76 16.72 -30.09
C SER A 571 -18.57 15.90 -29.58
N MET A 572 -17.33 16.22 -30.00
CA MET A 572 -16.14 15.57 -29.43
C MET A 572 -16.02 15.80 -27.91
N MET A 573 -16.45 16.96 -27.40
CA MET A 573 -16.48 17.25 -25.96
C MET A 573 -17.42 16.29 -25.19
N GLU A 574 -18.56 15.94 -25.77
CA GLU A 574 -19.49 14.95 -25.19
C GLU A 574 -18.96 13.51 -25.33
N ALA A 575 -18.41 13.16 -26.50
CA ALA A 575 -17.84 11.84 -26.75
C ALA A 575 -16.62 11.53 -25.87
N ASN A 576 -15.80 12.54 -25.54
CA ASN A 576 -14.66 12.44 -24.62
C ASN A 576 -15.03 12.74 -23.15
N PHE A 577 -16.30 12.85 -22.79
CA PHE A 577 -16.64 13.39 -21.47
C PHE A 577 -16.18 12.50 -20.31
N ALA A 578 -16.08 11.17 -20.50
CA ALA A 578 -15.46 10.25 -19.54
C ALA A 578 -13.99 10.62 -19.26
N PHE A 579 -13.20 10.87 -20.32
CA PHE A 579 -11.81 11.29 -20.22
C PHE A 579 -11.67 12.66 -19.53
N ILE A 580 -12.48 13.62 -19.96
CA ILE A 580 -12.51 14.99 -19.40
C ILE A 580 -12.87 14.96 -17.91
N PHE A 581 -13.90 14.21 -17.54
CA PHE A 581 -14.36 14.08 -16.16
C PHE A 581 -13.32 13.38 -15.29
N GLY A 582 -12.83 12.21 -15.71
CA GLY A 582 -11.84 11.43 -14.96
C GLY A 582 -10.55 12.21 -14.72
N MET A 583 -9.99 12.84 -15.76
CA MET A 583 -8.77 13.65 -15.63
C MET A 583 -8.97 14.90 -14.77
N ALA A 584 -10.14 15.53 -14.82
CA ALA A 584 -10.45 16.69 -13.98
C ALA A 584 -10.61 16.29 -12.50
N VAL A 585 -11.41 15.26 -12.20
CA VAL A 585 -11.61 14.76 -10.83
C VAL A 585 -10.28 14.32 -10.21
N GLN A 586 -9.47 13.57 -10.95
CA GLN A 586 -8.11 13.21 -10.54
C GLN A 586 -7.25 14.44 -10.20
N ALA A 587 -7.29 15.51 -11.00
CA ALA A 587 -6.50 16.70 -10.74
C ALA A 587 -6.88 17.35 -9.40
N TYR A 588 -8.16 17.34 -9.04
CA TYR A 588 -8.63 17.80 -7.73
C TYR A 588 -8.26 16.82 -6.60
N GLU A 589 -8.52 15.52 -6.74
CA GLU A 589 -8.18 14.53 -5.71
C GLU A 589 -6.67 14.49 -5.40
N ARG A 590 -5.80 14.78 -6.38
CA ARG A 590 -4.36 14.98 -6.16
C ARG A 590 -3.98 16.20 -5.32
N THR A 591 -4.92 17.08 -5.00
CA THR A 591 -4.72 18.18 -4.03
C THR A 591 -5.13 17.81 -2.60
N LEU A 592 -5.85 16.70 -2.40
CA LEU A 592 -6.39 16.26 -1.11
C LEU A 592 -5.34 15.48 -0.30
N LEU A 593 -4.24 16.15 0.04
CA LEU A 593 -3.09 15.55 0.72
C LEU A 593 -3.03 15.97 2.19
N SER A 594 -2.88 15.00 3.09
CA SER A 594 -2.62 15.25 4.51
C SER A 594 -1.12 15.38 4.80
N GLY A 595 -0.75 15.94 5.95
CA GLY A 595 0.65 16.20 6.31
C GLY A 595 0.86 17.09 7.54
N GLU A 596 -0.22 17.50 8.21
CA GLU A 596 -0.19 18.33 9.42
C GLU A 596 -0.82 17.63 10.62
N SER A 597 -0.81 16.30 10.64
CA SER A 597 -1.24 15.52 11.82
C SER A 597 -0.28 15.70 12.99
N LYS A 598 -0.66 15.25 14.20
CA LYS A 598 0.24 15.26 15.37
C LYS A 598 1.49 14.41 15.09
N PHE A 599 1.32 13.27 14.42
CA PHE A 599 2.43 12.40 14.04
C PHE A 599 3.37 13.05 13.01
N ASP A 600 2.84 13.76 12.01
CA ASP A 600 3.68 14.47 11.03
C ASP A 600 4.54 15.55 11.71
N LYS A 601 3.97 16.24 12.70
CA LYS A 601 4.68 17.26 13.50
C LYS A 601 5.72 16.63 14.42
N PHE A 602 5.42 15.47 15.02
CA PHE A 602 6.38 14.69 15.80
C PHE A 602 7.57 14.23 14.94
N ALA A 603 7.29 13.71 13.74
CA ALA A 603 8.33 13.31 12.78
C ALA A 603 9.26 14.46 12.36
N ARG A 604 8.78 15.71 12.41
CA ARG A 604 9.57 16.93 12.17
C ARG A 604 10.25 17.51 13.43
N GLY A 605 10.06 16.90 14.60
CA GLY A 605 10.55 17.41 15.88
C GLY A 605 9.85 18.69 16.37
N GLU A 606 8.61 18.94 15.91
CA GLU A 606 7.83 20.13 16.26
C GLU A 606 6.99 19.94 17.54
N VAL A 607 6.63 18.70 17.88
CA VAL A 607 5.85 18.30 19.06
C VAL A 607 6.33 16.94 19.57
N GLU A 608 6.03 16.63 20.83
CA GLU A 608 6.24 15.30 21.42
C GLU A 608 4.95 14.46 21.37
N LEU A 609 5.11 13.14 21.39
CA LEU A 609 4.02 12.20 21.68
C LEU A 609 3.83 12.06 23.21
N THR A 610 2.68 11.56 23.64
CA THR A 610 2.50 11.07 25.02
C THR A 610 3.12 9.69 25.19
N GLU A 611 3.36 9.25 26.43
CA GLU A 611 3.91 7.91 26.72
C GLU A 611 3.07 6.78 26.10
N ASP A 612 1.74 6.91 26.13
CA ASP A 612 0.80 5.96 25.52
C ASP A 612 0.82 5.96 23.98
N GLU A 613 0.99 7.13 23.36
CA GLU A 613 1.14 7.26 21.91
C GLU A 613 2.49 6.71 21.45
N GLU A 614 3.56 6.94 22.20
CA GLU A 614 4.90 6.42 21.91
C GLU A 614 4.95 4.89 22.11
N GLU A 615 4.40 4.36 23.21
CA GLU A 615 4.27 2.90 23.40
C GLU A 615 3.37 2.30 22.29
N GLY A 616 2.30 2.98 21.90
CA GLY A 616 1.43 2.60 20.78
C GLY A 616 2.18 2.48 19.47
N PHE A 617 3.00 3.48 19.13
CA PHE A 617 3.85 3.50 17.94
C PHE A 617 4.89 2.37 17.95
N ASN A 618 5.62 2.25 19.06
CA ASN A 618 6.63 1.19 19.25
C ASN A 618 6.02 -0.21 19.14
N ARG A 619 4.78 -0.39 19.65
CA ARG A 619 4.03 -1.65 19.47
C ARG A 619 3.61 -1.87 18.02
N PHE A 620 3.15 -0.85 17.31
CA PHE A 620 2.76 -0.93 15.90
C PHE A 620 3.93 -1.35 14.98
N LEU A 621 5.13 -0.86 15.24
CA LEU A 621 6.36 -1.21 14.49
C LEU A 621 6.99 -2.55 14.92
N SER A 622 6.58 -3.12 16.04
CA SER A 622 7.22 -4.34 16.55
C SER A 622 6.92 -5.56 15.68
N GLY A 623 7.95 -6.37 15.37
CA GLY A 623 7.79 -7.68 14.72
C GLY A 623 6.92 -8.67 15.53
N GLY A 624 6.59 -8.34 16.79
CA GLY A 624 5.63 -9.06 17.61
C GLY A 624 4.17 -8.83 17.21
N THR A 625 3.82 -7.65 16.67
CA THR A 625 2.47 -7.30 16.19
C THR A 625 2.35 -7.36 14.67
N ARG A 626 3.43 -7.04 13.94
CA ARG A 626 3.54 -7.10 12.47
C ARG A 626 2.60 -6.16 11.72
N CYS A 627 2.08 -5.12 12.37
CA CYS A 627 1.16 -4.18 11.73
C CYS A 627 1.84 -3.46 10.54
N ASN A 628 3.11 -3.12 10.71
CA ASN A 628 3.98 -2.52 9.70
C ASN A 628 4.37 -3.45 8.54
N GLU A 629 4.03 -4.74 8.51
CA GLU A 629 4.27 -5.58 7.32
C GLU A 629 3.31 -5.22 6.17
N CYS A 630 2.09 -4.76 6.49
CA CYS A 630 1.11 -4.32 5.50
C CYS A 630 0.91 -2.79 5.52
N HIS A 631 1.03 -2.18 6.70
CA HIS A 631 0.85 -0.74 6.90
C HIS A 631 2.21 -0.02 7.01
N ASP A 632 3.04 -0.19 5.98
CA ASP A 632 4.39 0.38 5.89
C ASP A 632 4.43 1.75 5.17
N GLY A 633 5.58 2.40 5.25
CA GLY A 633 5.88 3.67 4.59
C GLY A 633 5.15 4.86 5.21
N PRO A 634 5.36 6.08 4.67
CA PRO A 634 4.88 7.30 5.30
C PRO A 634 3.33 7.46 5.21
N LEU A 635 2.67 6.63 4.38
CA LEU A 635 1.20 6.54 4.26
C LEU A 635 0.60 5.40 5.09
N PHE A 636 1.41 4.57 5.74
CA PHE A 636 0.96 3.38 6.46
C PHE A 636 0.12 2.44 5.58
N THR A 637 0.61 2.15 4.37
CA THR A 637 0.02 1.17 3.43
C THR A 637 1.02 0.79 2.34
N THR A 638 1.18 -0.51 2.08
CA THR A 638 1.95 -1.05 0.96
C THR A 638 1.21 -0.98 -0.39
N ALA A 639 -0.03 -0.46 -0.44
CA ALA A 639 -0.82 -0.34 -1.67
C ALA A 639 -0.45 0.86 -2.57
N THR A 640 0.78 1.38 -2.45
CA THR A 640 1.26 2.60 -3.09
C THR A 640 2.21 2.31 -4.23
N LEU A 641 2.51 3.34 -5.02
CA LEU A 641 3.45 3.25 -6.13
C LEU A 641 4.85 2.81 -5.69
N GLU A 642 5.33 3.20 -4.50
CA GLU A 642 6.69 2.85 -4.04
C GLU A 642 6.89 1.34 -3.93
N PHE A 643 5.99 0.65 -3.23
CA PHE A 643 6.07 -0.79 -3.00
C PHE A 643 5.72 -1.59 -4.26
N GLN A 644 4.58 -1.28 -4.89
CA GLN A 644 4.04 -2.07 -6.01
C GLN A 644 4.84 -1.92 -7.32
N LEU A 645 5.69 -0.89 -7.46
CA LEU A 645 6.64 -0.80 -8.57
C LEU A 645 7.89 -1.67 -8.37
N VAL A 646 8.28 -1.93 -7.12
CA VAL A 646 9.45 -2.73 -6.76
C VAL A 646 9.10 -4.22 -6.76
N GLU A 647 8.01 -4.60 -6.09
CA GLU A 647 7.53 -5.98 -5.99
C GLU A 647 6.01 -6.03 -6.25
N PRO A 648 5.54 -6.05 -7.52
CA PRO A 648 4.11 -6.06 -7.84
C PRO A 648 3.40 -7.37 -7.43
N ILE A 649 4.15 -8.45 -7.24
CA ILE A 649 3.65 -9.77 -6.85
C ILE A 649 4.58 -10.34 -5.78
N GLU A 650 4.02 -10.65 -4.62
CA GLU A 650 4.69 -11.28 -3.49
C GLU A 650 4.44 -12.80 -3.50
N ALA A 651 5.46 -13.58 -3.14
CA ALA A 651 5.35 -15.04 -3.03
C ALA A 651 5.51 -15.48 -1.56
N MET A 652 4.41 -15.90 -0.93
CA MET A 652 4.41 -16.29 0.49
C MET A 652 3.83 -17.69 0.70
N ARG A 653 4.16 -18.30 1.84
CA ARG A 653 3.58 -19.60 2.23
C ARG A 653 2.28 -19.38 2.99
N MET A 654 1.17 -19.90 2.45
CA MET A 654 -0.17 -19.76 3.04
C MET A 654 -0.24 -20.33 4.47
N VAL A 655 -1.10 -19.76 5.32
CA VAL A 655 -1.46 -20.34 6.64
C VAL A 655 -1.99 -21.77 6.50
N ASN A 656 -2.89 -21.97 5.52
CA ASN A 656 -3.71 -23.16 5.37
C ASN A 656 -3.30 -24.05 4.18
N SER A 657 -2.11 -23.84 3.59
CA SER A 657 -1.59 -24.65 2.47
C SER A 657 -0.15 -25.16 2.71
N VAL A 658 0.21 -26.20 1.96
CA VAL A 658 1.58 -26.74 1.91
C VAL A 658 2.42 -26.02 0.84
N ASP A 659 1.76 -25.45 -0.17
CA ASP A 659 2.37 -24.78 -1.31
C ASP A 659 2.43 -23.24 -1.12
N ASN A 660 3.26 -22.57 -1.92
CA ASN A 660 3.32 -21.11 -1.95
C ASN A 660 2.12 -20.51 -2.69
N GLY A 661 1.53 -19.46 -2.11
CA GLY A 661 0.62 -18.57 -2.80
C GLY A 661 1.35 -17.40 -3.44
N LEU A 662 0.74 -16.85 -4.49
CA LEU A 662 1.12 -15.57 -5.07
C LEU A 662 0.03 -14.55 -4.79
N TYR A 663 0.46 -13.36 -4.39
CA TYR A 663 -0.37 -12.26 -3.93
C TYR A 663 0.04 -10.97 -4.62
N ASP A 664 -0.91 -10.07 -4.82
CA ASP A 664 -0.61 -8.73 -5.31
C ASP A 664 -0.19 -7.87 -4.10
N SER A 665 1.01 -7.28 -4.15
CA SER A 665 1.51 -6.46 -3.04
C SER A 665 0.52 -5.37 -2.66
N GLY A 666 0.33 -5.10 -1.37
CA GLY A 666 -0.67 -4.13 -0.89
C GLY A 666 -2.14 -4.59 -0.99
N PHE A 667 -2.39 -5.87 -1.27
CA PHE A 667 -3.72 -6.46 -1.23
C PHE A 667 -3.72 -7.78 -0.45
N TYR A 668 -4.44 -7.83 0.67
CA TYR A 668 -4.45 -8.98 1.58
C TYR A 668 -5.86 -9.39 1.99
N ASN A 669 -6.06 -10.68 2.26
CA ASN A 669 -7.27 -11.22 2.89
C ASN A 669 -7.01 -11.40 4.38
N VAL A 670 -7.59 -10.50 5.18
CA VAL A 670 -7.45 -10.51 6.65
C VAL A 670 -8.51 -11.34 7.36
N GLY A 671 -9.42 -12.03 6.65
CA GLY A 671 -10.43 -12.88 7.27
C GLY A 671 -11.50 -12.12 8.05
N ILE A 672 -11.88 -10.91 7.61
CA ILE A 672 -12.99 -10.10 8.17
C ILE A 672 -14.38 -10.59 7.73
N ARG A 673 -14.44 -11.32 6.60
CA ARG A 673 -15.63 -11.90 5.96
C ARG A 673 -15.24 -13.23 5.27
N PRO A 674 -16.16 -14.20 5.03
CA PRO A 674 -15.86 -15.36 4.19
C PRO A 674 -15.48 -14.92 2.76
N ALA A 675 -14.33 -15.38 2.27
CA ALA A 675 -13.80 -15.00 0.95
C ALA A 675 -14.68 -15.45 -0.24
N GLU A 676 -15.64 -16.38 -0.04
CA GLU A 676 -16.62 -16.77 -1.06
C GLU A 676 -17.86 -15.84 -1.10
N GLU A 677 -18.05 -14.98 -0.09
CA GLU A 677 -19.13 -13.97 -0.07
C GLU A 677 -18.69 -12.61 -0.65
N ASP A 678 -17.41 -12.26 -0.48
CA ASP A 678 -16.78 -11.16 -1.21
C ASP A 678 -15.44 -11.63 -1.76
N LEU A 679 -15.39 -11.86 -3.08
CA LEU A 679 -14.21 -12.38 -3.76
C LEU A 679 -13.06 -11.36 -3.84
N GLY A 680 -13.28 -10.06 -3.59
CA GLY A 680 -12.24 -9.03 -3.72
C GLY A 680 -11.56 -9.06 -5.09
N ARG A 681 -10.22 -9.13 -5.11
CA ARG A 681 -9.41 -9.31 -6.34
C ARG A 681 -9.67 -10.62 -7.10
N GLY A 682 -10.21 -11.64 -6.46
CA GLY A 682 -10.55 -12.93 -7.05
C GLY A 682 -11.86 -12.95 -7.87
N ARG A 683 -12.52 -11.81 -8.06
CA ARG A 683 -13.75 -11.69 -8.87
C ARG A 683 -13.52 -12.04 -10.35
N GLN A 684 -14.55 -12.58 -11.00
CA GLN A 684 -14.48 -13.15 -12.36
C GLN A 684 -15.57 -12.63 -13.31
N ASP A 685 -16.31 -11.62 -12.88
CA ASP A 685 -17.41 -10.97 -13.60
C ASP A 685 -16.95 -9.84 -14.54
N LEU A 686 -15.67 -9.47 -14.48
CA LEU A 686 -15.03 -8.49 -15.36
C LEU A 686 -14.39 -9.18 -16.59
N PRO A 687 -14.12 -8.45 -17.70
CA PRO A 687 -13.58 -9.03 -18.94
C PRO A 687 -12.21 -9.73 -18.85
N GLY A 688 -11.52 -9.64 -17.71
CA GLY A 688 -10.27 -10.35 -17.41
C GLY A 688 -9.94 -10.31 -15.91
N PRO A 689 -8.94 -11.09 -15.46
CA PRO A 689 -8.52 -11.09 -14.06
C PRO A 689 -7.85 -9.76 -13.70
N ILE A 690 -8.40 -9.04 -12.71
CA ILE A 690 -7.82 -7.79 -12.22
C ILE A 690 -6.58 -8.00 -11.35
N ALA A 691 -6.37 -9.20 -10.82
CA ALA A 691 -5.19 -9.55 -10.02
C ALA A 691 -3.95 -9.83 -10.90
N LEU A 692 -2.84 -9.17 -10.58
CA LEU A 692 -1.54 -9.32 -11.24
C LEU A 692 -1.00 -10.75 -11.07
N SER A 693 -1.15 -11.35 -9.89
CA SER A 693 -0.77 -12.75 -9.61
C SER A 693 -1.49 -13.73 -10.52
N SER A 694 -2.79 -13.50 -10.80
CA SER A 694 -3.58 -14.32 -11.73
C SER A 694 -3.14 -14.13 -13.18
N GLN A 695 -2.74 -12.91 -13.58
CA GLN A 695 -2.19 -12.64 -14.91
C GLN A 695 -0.81 -13.29 -15.09
N SER A 696 0.05 -13.20 -14.07
CA SER A 696 1.37 -13.83 -13.99
C SER A 696 1.30 -15.35 -14.09
N ASN A 697 0.40 -15.99 -13.33
CA ASN A 697 0.10 -17.43 -13.45
C ASN A 697 -0.40 -17.84 -14.85
N ALA A 698 -1.08 -16.95 -15.57
CA ALA A 698 -1.49 -17.15 -16.96
C ALA A 698 -0.36 -16.86 -17.98
N GLY A 699 0.81 -16.40 -17.55
CA GLY A 699 1.93 -16.02 -18.40
C GLY A 699 1.68 -14.73 -19.18
N ASN A 700 0.88 -13.80 -18.62
CA ASN A 700 0.44 -12.56 -19.27
C ASN A 700 1.02 -11.33 -18.56
N ASP A 701 1.85 -10.57 -19.26
CA ASP A 701 2.39 -9.26 -18.88
C ASP A 701 1.81 -8.09 -19.73
N MET A 702 0.84 -8.35 -20.61
CA MET A 702 0.32 -7.35 -21.55
C MET A 702 -0.40 -6.16 -20.88
N LEU A 703 -0.80 -6.30 -19.62
CA LEU A 703 -1.51 -5.27 -18.85
C LEU A 703 -0.61 -4.53 -17.86
N TRP A 704 0.62 -5.01 -17.64
CA TRP A 704 1.60 -4.42 -16.74
C TRP A 704 3.04 -4.68 -17.24
N PRO A 705 3.79 -3.64 -17.64
CA PRO A 705 5.08 -3.81 -18.29
C PRO A 705 6.11 -4.48 -17.36
N ASN A 706 6.79 -5.50 -17.87
CA ASN A 706 7.80 -6.29 -17.14
C ASN A 706 7.27 -7.02 -15.90
N LEU A 707 5.97 -7.38 -15.85
CA LEU A 707 5.41 -8.15 -14.74
C LEU A 707 6.20 -9.46 -14.52
N PRO A 708 6.61 -9.80 -13.29
CA PRO A 708 7.25 -11.08 -13.00
C PRO A 708 6.31 -12.24 -13.32
N LEU A 709 6.63 -13.04 -14.35
CA LEU A 709 5.83 -14.19 -14.77
C LEU A 709 6.26 -15.45 -14.00
N VAL A 710 5.40 -15.87 -13.06
CA VAL A 710 5.56 -17.05 -12.19
C VAL A 710 4.41 -18.00 -12.47
N SER A 711 4.70 -19.25 -12.83
CA SER A 711 3.66 -20.21 -13.20
C SER A 711 2.90 -20.75 -11.98
N ALA A 712 1.66 -21.22 -12.21
CA ALA A 712 0.86 -21.87 -11.17
C ALA A 712 1.50 -23.14 -10.57
N ASP A 713 2.48 -23.73 -11.26
CA ASP A 713 3.29 -24.87 -10.77
C ASP A 713 4.40 -24.41 -9.78
N GLU A 714 4.80 -23.13 -9.81
CA GLU A 714 5.81 -22.53 -8.93
C GLU A 714 5.17 -21.78 -7.73
N GLY A 715 3.94 -21.27 -7.92
CA GLY A 715 3.08 -20.74 -6.86
C GLY A 715 1.69 -20.38 -7.40
N LYS A 716 0.63 -20.69 -6.67
CA LYS A 716 -0.76 -20.46 -7.11
C LYS A 716 -1.24 -19.07 -6.70
N ALA A 717 -1.87 -18.32 -7.61
CA ALA A 717 -2.54 -17.07 -7.25
C ALA A 717 -3.64 -17.32 -6.20
N SER A 718 -3.49 -16.68 -5.03
CA SER A 718 -4.40 -16.75 -3.89
C SER A 718 -4.92 -15.34 -3.63
N VAL A 719 -6.10 -15.04 -4.19
CA VAL A 719 -6.59 -13.67 -4.37
C VAL A 719 -8.05 -13.49 -3.95
N LYS A 720 -8.71 -14.54 -3.44
CA LYS A 720 -10.10 -14.46 -2.96
C LYS A 720 -10.17 -13.73 -1.62
N GLY A 721 -11.05 -12.74 -1.54
CA GLY A 721 -11.20 -11.89 -0.36
C GLY A 721 -10.06 -10.88 -0.17
N HIS A 722 -9.12 -10.79 -1.13
CA HIS A 722 -8.02 -9.83 -1.08
C HIS A 722 -8.53 -8.41 -1.35
N MET A 723 -8.22 -7.50 -0.41
CA MET A 723 -8.63 -6.10 -0.44
C MET A 723 -7.42 -5.19 -0.25
N LYS A 724 -7.50 -3.99 -0.84
CA LYS A 724 -6.45 -2.97 -0.77
C LYS A 724 -6.19 -2.61 0.68
N THR A 725 -4.93 -2.62 1.10
CA THR A 725 -4.55 -2.07 2.40
C THR A 725 -4.88 -0.58 2.42
N PRO A 726 -5.80 -0.12 3.29
CA PRO A 726 -6.11 1.31 3.37
C PRO A 726 -4.94 2.04 4.04
N THR A 727 -4.77 3.32 3.73
CA THR A 727 -3.91 4.20 4.54
C THR A 727 -4.48 4.30 5.95
N LEU A 728 -3.61 4.46 6.95
CA LEU A 728 -4.02 4.76 8.33
C LEU A 728 -4.04 6.27 8.62
N ARG A 729 -3.70 7.13 7.63
CA ARG A 729 -3.84 8.58 7.79
C ARG A 729 -5.30 8.94 7.96
N ASN A 730 -5.57 9.79 8.96
CA ASN A 730 -6.90 10.26 9.33
C ASN A 730 -7.88 9.15 9.78
N ILE A 731 -7.37 7.96 10.15
CA ILE A 731 -8.18 6.77 10.46
C ILE A 731 -9.24 7.01 11.56
N GLU A 732 -8.96 7.87 12.56
CA GLU A 732 -9.95 8.30 13.56
C GLU A 732 -11.27 8.80 12.94
N LEU A 733 -11.17 9.51 11.81
CA LEU A 733 -12.29 10.16 11.14
C LEU A 733 -13.00 9.24 10.11
N THR A 734 -12.50 8.02 9.90
CA THR A 734 -12.98 7.09 8.85
C THR A 734 -13.76 5.88 9.38
N ALA A 735 -14.32 5.97 10.57
CA ALA A 735 -15.27 4.96 11.06
C ALA A 735 -16.56 4.93 10.20
N PRO A 736 -17.22 3.78 10.02
CA PRO A 736 -16.85 2.46 10.53
C PRO A 736 -15.74 1.80 9.68
N TYR A 737 -15.07 0.80 10.23
CA TYR A 737 -13.83 0.23 9.68
C TYR A 737 -14.03 -1.02 8.81
N PHE A 738 -13.01 -1.31 8.00
CA PHE A 738 -12.97 -2.33 6.95
C PHE A 738 -13.93 -2.07 5.77
N HIS A 739 -13.71 -2.81 4.66
CA HIS A 739 -14.48 -2.72 3.42
C HIS A 739 -15.98 -3.03 3.57
N ASN A 740 -16.40 -3.57 4.71
CA ASN A 740 -17.79 -3.87 5.05
C ASN A 740 -18.34 -3.02 6.22
N GLY A 741 -17.54 -2.12 6.80
CA GLY A 741 -17.94 -1.30 7.95
C GLY A 741 -18.22 -2.11 9.23
N LYS A 742 -17.55 -3.25 9.43
CA LYS A 742 -17.89 -4.19 10.51
C LYS A 742 -17.68 -3.66 11.93
N TYR A 743 -16.61 -2.89 12.13
CA TYR A 743 -16.16 -2.44 13.45
C TYR A 743 -16.27 -0.93 13.58
N LEU A 744 -16.57 -0.44 14.79
CA LEU A 744 -16.82 0.97 15.04
C LEU A 744 -15.65 1.70 15.68
N THR A 745 -14.87 1.02 16.51
CA THR A 745 -13.76 1.61 17.27
C THR A 745 -12.40 1.10 16.76
N LEU A 746 -11.34 1.89 16.95
CA LEU A 746 -9.97 1.46 16.62
C LEU A 746 -9.54 0.32 17.54
N GLU A 747 -10.00 0.36 18.79
CA GLU A 747 -9.82 -0.69 19.79
C GLU A 747 -10.38 -2.03 19.30
N ASP A 748 -11.58 -2.06 18.72
CA ASP A 748 -12.16 -3.27 18.11
C ASP A 748 -11.36 -3.78 16.90
N VAL A 749 -10.78 -2.87 16.10
CA VAL A 749 -9.91 -3.20 14.96
C VAL A 749 -8.61 -3.83 15.45
N VAL A 750 -7.97 -3.25 16.46
CA VAL A 750 -6.75 -3.84 17.07
C VAL A 750 -7.09 -5.16 17.76
N ALA A 751 -8.25 -5.27 18.43
CA ALA A 751 -8.74 -6.51 19.02
C ALA A 751 -9.09 -7.59 17.98
N PHE A 752 -9.41 -7.21 16.73
CA PHE A 752 -9.59 -8.12 15.58
C PHE A 752 -8.26 -8.75 15.18
N TYR A 753 -7.22 -7.94 14.94
CA TYR A 753 -5.89 -8.48 14.64
C TYR A 753 -5.28 -9.22 15.83
N ALA A 754 -5.53 -8.79 17.07
CA ALA A 754 -5.02 -9.46 18.27
C ALA A 754 -5.45 -10.93 18.38
N ARG A 755 -6.67 -11.27 17.92
CA ARG A 755 -7.18 -12.65 17.86
C ARG A 755 -6.92 -13.38 16.54
N GLY A 756 -6.15 -12.78 15.62
CA GLY A 756 -5.92 -13.27 14.26
C GLY A 756 -6.99 -12.74 13.31
N SER A 757 -8.13 -13.42 13.20
CA SER A 757 -9.23 -13.03 12.30
C SER A 757 -10.56 -13.66 12.74
N ASP A 758 -11.66 -13.25 12.09
CA ASP A 758 -12.98 -13.87 12.31
C ASP A 758 -13.17 -15.15 11.47
N PHE A 759 -12.45 -15.27 10.35
CA PHE A 759 -12.53 -16.40 9.42
C PHE A 759 -11.14 -17.06 9.18
N PRO A 760 -10.49 -17.60 10.23
CA PRO A 760 -9.11 -18.11 10.17
C PRO A 760 -8.91 -19.35 9.28
N ASN A 761 -10.00 -20.00 8.86
CA ASN A 761 -9.97 -21.19 7.99
C ASN A 761 -10.02 -20.86 6.49
N SER A 762 -9.90 -19.59 6.08
CA SER A 762 -9.86 -19.23 4.66
C SER A 762 -8.57 -19.76 4.01
N GLU A 763 -8.67 -20.41 2.84
CA GLU A 763 -7.51 -20.92 2.11
C GLU A 763 -6.56 -19.80 1.67
N ASP A 764 -7.14 -18.65 1.31
CA ASP A 764 -6.42 -17.46 0.84
C ASP A 764 -6.11 -16.47 1.99
N LEU A 765 -6.23 -16.87 3.28
CA LEU A 765 -5.86 -16.01 4.42
C LEU A 765 -4.37 -15.66 4.38
N ASP A 766 -4.06 -14.40 4.68
CA ASP A 766 -2.69 -13.90 4.76
C ASP A 766 -1.89 -14.49 5.95
N PRO A 767 -0.60 -14.88 5.77
CA PRO A 767 0.24 -15.47 6.83
C PRO A 767 0.78 -14.50 7.88
N GLY A 768 0.63 -13.19 7.69
CA GLY A 768 0.71 -12.15 8.72
C GLY A 768 -0.36 -12.32 9.79
N VAL A 769 -1.58 -12.71 9.38
CA VAL A 769 -2.82 -12.64 10.15
C VAL A 769 -2.97 -13.84 11.09
N ARG A 770 -2.31 -13.74 12.25
CA ARG A 770 -2.26 -14.75 13.31
C ARG A 770 -2.51 -14.13 14.70
N VAL A 771 -2.79 -14.95 15.70
CA VAL A 771 -2.98 -14.48 17.09
C VAL A 771 -1.73 -13.75 17.59
N ILE A 772 -1.90 -12.50 18.04
CA ILE A 772 -0.81 -11.64 18.52
C ILE A 772 -0.69 -11.78 20.04
N GLY A 773 0.25 -12.62 20.51
CA GLY A 773 0.46 -12.90 21.94
C GLY A 773 0.79 -11.66 22.80
N GLN A 774 1.32 -10.61 22.18
CA GLN A 774 1.60 -9.34 22.85
C GLN A 774 0.34 -8.49 23.15
N LEU A 775 -0.76 -8.73 22.43
CA LEU A 775 -2.01 -7.95 22.49
C LEU A 775 -3.22 -8.75 22.95
N ILE A 776 -3.28 -10.06 22.69
CA ILE A 776 -4.45 -10.88 23.04
C ILE A 776 -4.74 -10.85 24.54
N GLY A 777 -5.98 -10.50 24.90
CA GLY A 777 -6.41 -10.36 26.30
C GLY A 777 -5.81 -9.17 27.06
N LYS A 778 -5.16 -8.21 26.39
CA LYS A 778 -4.47 -7.05 26.99
C LYS A 778 -5.05 -5.74 26.44
N PRO A 779 -6.27 -5.33 26.85
CA PRO A 779 -6.99 -4.21 26.24
C PRO A 779 -6.24 -2.88 26.34
N GLU A 780 -5.53 -2.59 27.43
CA GLU A 780 -4.68 -1.39 27.56
C GLU A 780 -3.62 -1.31 26.45
N ARG A 781 -2.92 -2.41 26.15
CA ARG A 781 -1.93 -2.44 25.05
C ARG A 781 -2.57 -2.29 23.67
N GLN A 782 -3.82 -2.70 23.51
CA GLN A 782 -4.58 -2.49 22.28
C GLN A 782 -5.00 -1.01 22.16
N ALA A 783 -5.44 -0.41 23.26
CA ALA A 783 -5.81 1.00 23.35
C ALA A 783 -4.63 1.94 23.07
N LYS A 784 -3.41 1.60 23.51
CA LYS A 784 -2.20 2.40 23.18
C LYS A 784 -1.92 2.46 21.68
N ILE A 785 -2.03 1.34 20.95
CA ILE A 785 -1.95 1.34 19.48
C ILE A 785 -3.06 2.22 18.88
N ALA A 786 -4.29 2.12 19.38
CA ALA A 786 -5.40 2.96 18.95
C ALA A 786 -5.19 4.46 19.28
N ALA A 787 -4.55 4.79 20.40
CA ALA A 787 -4.17 6.15 20.78
C ALA A 787 -3.15 6.72 19.78
N TRP A 788 -2.09 5.96 19.47
CA TRP A 788 -1.15 6.33 18.40
C TRP A 788 -1.86 6.53 17.05
N MET A 789 -2.76 5.64 16.64
CA MET A 789 -3.48 5.77 15.36
C MET A 789 -4.31 7.07 15.26
N ARG A 790 -4.75 7.64 16.39
CA ARG A 790 -5.43 8.96 16.42
C ARG A 790 -4.47 10.13 16.18
N THR A 791 -3.17 9.98 16.45
CA THR A 791 -2.15 11.00 16.15
C THR A 791 -1.98 11.25 14.65
N LEU A 792 -2.46 10.31 13.81
CA LEU A 792 -2.44 10.38 12.33
C LEU A 792 -3.55 11.28 11.75
N THR A 793 -4.35 11.95 12.57
CA THR A 793 -5.42 12.86 12.13
C THR A 793 -4.89 14.27 11.82
N ASP A 794 -5.09 14.72 10.58
CA ASP A 794 -4.82 16.08 10.15
C ASP A 794 -6.00 17.00 10.49
N GLU A 795 -5.81 17.88 11.46
CA GLU A 795 -6.86 18.78 11.95
C GLU A 795 -7.42 19.72 10.87
N ARG A 796 -6.71 19.97 9.76
CA ARG A 796 -7.26 20.73 8.62
C ARG A 796 -8.52 20.07 8.03
N ILE A 797 -8.61 18.74 8.10
CA ILE A 797 -9.78 17.97 7.68
C ILE A 797 -10.94 18.18 8.67
N ARG A 798 -10.67 18.10 9.98
CA ARG A 798 -11.67 18.28 11.04
C ARG A 798 -12.31 19.67 10.97
N TYR A 799 -11.48 20.70 10.72
CA TYR A 799 -11.92 22.09 10.57
C TYR A 799 -12.23 22.51 9.12
N ARG A 800 -12.12 21.59 8.14
CA ARG A 800 -12.42 21.82 6.72
C ARG A 800 -11.68 23.02 6.11
N SER A 801 -10.45 23.25 6.54
CA SER A 801 -9.56 24.27 5.96
C SER A 801 -8.81 23.72 4.75
N ALA A 802 -8.26 24.60 3.92
CA ALA A 802 -7.61 24.24 2.66
C ALA A 802 -6.48 23.19 2.87
N PRO A 803 -6.40 22.16 2.00
CA PRO A 803 -7.15 21.96 0.74
C PRO A 803 -8.56 21.36 0.87
N PHE A 804 -9.03 21.11 2.10
CA PHE A 804 -10.31 20.42 2.40
C PHE A 804 -11.53 21.34 2.52
N ASP A 805 -11.38 22.63 2.18
CA ASP A 805 -12.48 23.58 2.07
C ASP A 805 -13.38 23.25 0.86
N HIS A 806 -14.67 23.59 0.92
CA HIS A 806 -15.65 23.02 -0.01
C HIS A 806 -16.91 23.86 -0.26
N PRO A 807 -17.58 23.68 -1.43
CA PRO A 807 -18.95 24.10 -1.68
C PRO A 807 -19.96 23.54 -0.67
N GLU A 808 -21.12 24.18 -0.57
CA GLU A 808 -22.28 23.65 0.16
C GLU A 808 -22.70 22.29 -0.42
N LEU A 809 -23.19 21.39 0.42
CA LEU A 809 -23.64 20.07 -0.03
C LEU A 809 -24.91 19.62 0.72
N PRO A 810 -26.08 19.61 0.07
CA PRO A 810 -27.30 19.02 0.62
C PRO A 810 -27.26 17.49 0.46
N ILE A 811 -27.17 16.77 1.58
CA ILE A 811 -26.95 15.32 1.63
C ILE A 811 -28.22 14.59 2.08
N PRO A 812 -28.75 13.63 1.29
CA PRO A 812 -29.75 12.68 1.76
C PRO A 812 -29.18 11.74 2.82
N ASN A 813 -29.68 11.82 4.06
CA ASN A 813 -29.36 10.92 5.17
C ASN A 813 -30.59 10.06 5.52
N GLY A 814 -30.94 9.14 4.63
CA GLY A 814 -32.18 8.38 4.74
C GLY A 814 -33.41 9.22 4.40
N HIS A 815 -34.56 8.80 4.93
CA HIS A 815 -35.89 9.28 4.53
C HIS A 815 -36.78 9.51 5.75
N LYS A 816 -37.81 10.34 5.58
CA LYS A 816 -38.83 10.65 6.58
C LYS A 816 -40.22 10.66 5.96
N MET A 817 -41.22 10.49 6.82
CA MET A 817 -42.63 10.66 6.44
C MET A 817 -43.03 12.13 6.52
N GLU A 818 -43.39 12.74 5.40
CA GLU A 818 -44.01 14.07 5.35
C GLU A 818 -45.31 14.02 4.54
N ASN A 819 -46.41 14.54 5.10
CA ASN A 819 -47.74 14.58 4.47
C ASN A 819 -48.28 13.21 3.94
N GLY A 820 -47.78 12.10 4.47
CA GLY A 820 -48.14 10.75 4.03
C GLY A 820 -47.31 10.20 2.87
N GLN A 821 -46.26 10.91 2.45
CA GLN A 821 -45.27 10.47 1.46
C GLN A 821 -43.91 10.23 2.14
N ILE A 822 -43.12 9.33 1.57
CA ILE A 822 -41.71 9.14 1.93
C ILE A 822 -40.90 10.16 1.13
N ILE A 823 -40.04 10.93 1.81
CA ILE A 823 -39.15 11.91 1.21
C ILE A 823 -37.75 11.82 1.82
N ASP A 824 -36.73 12.33 1.13
CA ASP A 824 -35.36 12.40 1.68
C ASP A 824 -35.30 13.22 2.99
N ASP A 825 -34.56 12.72 3.97
CA ASP A 825 -34.17 13.49 5.17
C ASP A 825 -32.84 14.20 4.89
N ILE A 826 -32.92 15.40 4.33
CA ILE A 826 -31.75 16.20 3.93
C ILE A 826 -31.05 16.81 5.14
N VAL A 827 -29.74 16.59 5.22
CA VAL A 827 -28.79 17.30 6.10
C VAL A 827 -27.84 18.10 5.21
N THR A 828 -27.68 19.40 5.47
CA THR A 828 -26.81 20.27 4.65
C THR A 828 -25.46 20.46 5.32
N LEU A 829 -24.38 20.28 4.57
CA LEU A 829 -23.06 20.83 4.88
C LEU A 829 -22.96 22.23 4.31
N GLU A 830 -22.73 23.23 5.15
CA GLU A 830 -22.53 24.61 4.70
C GLU A 830 -21.20 24.76 3.94
N ALA A 831 -21.18 25.68 2.96
CA ALA A 831 -19.97 26.02 2.21
C ALA A 831 -18.88 26.56 3.16
N THR A 832 -17.67 26.03 3.06
CA THR A 832 -16.54 26.40 3.92
C THR A 832 -15.45 27.05 3.07
N GLY A 833 -14.85 28.14 3.56
CA GLY A 833 -13.72 28.82 2.90
C GLY A 833 -12.38 28.20 3.29
N LYS A 834 -11.30 28.61 2.59
CA LYS A 834 -9.93 28.13 2.79
C LYS A 834 -9.43 28.15 4.25
N ASP A 835 -9.93 29.07 5.08
CA ASP A 835 -9.51 29.24 6.48
C ASP A 835 -10.24 28.26 7.42
N GLY A 836 -11.16 27.45 6.89
CA GLY A 836 -11.94 26.45 7.61
C GLY A 836 -13.14 27.03 8.35
N THR A 837 -13.58 26.30 9.37
CA THR A 837 -14.65 26.67 10.30
C THR A 837 -14.36 26.17 11.71
N THR A 838 -14.89 26.86 12.72
CA THR A 838 -14.82 26.42 14.12
C THR A 838 -15.79 25.30 14.46
N ASP A 839 -16.80 25.07 13.61
CA ASP A 839 -17.83 24.08 13.86
C ASP A 839 -17.35 22.68 13.44
N ILE A 840 -16.83 21.92 14.42
CA ILE A 840 -16.46 20.51 14.24
C ILE A 840 -17.72 19.72 13.89
N PHE A 841 -17.65 18.97 12.79
CA PHE A 841 -18.74 18.11 12.36
C PHE A 841 -18.59 16.73 13.02
N ALA A 842 -19.63 16.26 13.70
CA ALA A 842 -19.63 14.96 14.36
C ALA A 842 -19.34 13.82 13.36
N THR A 843 -18.33 13.01 13.68
CA THR A 843 -17.93 11.79 12.98
C THR A 843 -19.05 10.75 12.96
N PHE A 844 -18.93 9.70 12.14
CA PHE A 844 -19.85 8.56 12.18
C PHE A 844 -19.99 7.98 13.60
N PHE A 845 -18.86 7.81 14.30
CA PHE A 845 -18.80 7.27 15.66
C PHE A 845 -19.64 8.10 16.64
N GLU A 846 -19.44 9.41 16.67
CA GLU A 846 -20.21 10.32 17.52
C GLU A 846 -21.70 10.32 17.15
N ARG A 847 -22.01 10.22 15.85
CA ARG A 847 -23.39 10.24 15.33
C ARG A 847 -24.22 9.01 15.68
N VAL A 848 -23.61 7.84 15.80
CA VAL A 848 -24.31 6.61 16.28
C VAL A 848 -24.46 6.58 17.81
N GLY A 849 -23.93 7.59 18.51
CA GLY A 849 -24.01 7.74 19.97
C GLY A 849 -22.69 7.49 20.72
N GLY A 850 -21.60 7.27 19.99
CA GLY A 850 -20.27 7.07 20.58
C GLY A 850 -19.71 8.31 21.26
N THR A 851 -18.88 8.09 22.27
CA THR A 851 -18.08 9.13 22.90
C THR A 851 -16.63 8.71 22.83
N ILE A 852 -15.75 9.59 22.31
CA ILE A 852 -14.30 9.37 22.41
C ILE A 852 -13.98 9.28 23.91
N PRO A 853 -13.32 8.20 24.39
CA PRO A 853 -12.90 8.12 25.78
C PRO A 853 -12.04 9.34 26.12
N GLU A 854 -12.30 10.00 27.24
CA GLU A 854 -11.31 10.91 27.81
C GLU A 854 -10.08 10.05 28.15
N ILE A 855 -8.98 10.28 27.44
CA ILE A 855 -7.68 9.74 27.85
C ILE A 855 -7.32 10.53 29.10
N SER A 856 -7.61 9.95 30.26
CA SER A 856 -7.17 10.46 31.55
C SER A 856 -5.65 10.48 31.54
N GLU A 857 -5.02 11.60 31.90
CA GLU A 857 -3.58 11.64 32.19
C GLU A 857 -3.25 10.92 33.53
N ASP A 858 -4.28 10.50 34.28
CA ASP A 858 -4.19 9.75 35.54
C ASP A 858 -5.07 8.47 35.46
N ASP A 859 -4.50 7.30 35.14
CA ASP A 859 -4.92 5.96 35.66
C ASP A 859 -3.85 4.87 35.36
#